data_AF-K9RJE1-F1
#
_entry.id   AF-K9RJE1-F1
#
_cell.length_a   1.000
_cell.length_b   1.000
_cell.length_c   1.000
_cell.angle_alpha   90.00
_cell.angle_beta   90.00
_cell.angle_gamma   90.00
#
_symmetry.space_group_name_H-M   'P 1'
#
loop_
_entity.id
_entity.type
_entity.pdbx_description
1 polymer ?
#
loop_
_entity_poly.entity_id
_entity_poly.type
_entity_poly.pdbx_seq_one_letter_code
_entity_poly.pdbx_strand_id
1 'polypeptide(L)'
;MIQFRTINGSDNHPENLGEAGSLLRRLLKPAYEDGFNLPRGITESQPGNPFIGPSQLPNPRKISNAISAQTKSVPNSIDASDWIWQWGQFLDHDLDLNEGGNEAFFIPVDADDPIADNLPRLGVAQSQLNVNVNARQASASALQPSGLILPFLGNTAPENLPAVDSLVSNAEVREENAEVGIAQLESPSQRQAGTPFIPLTRITAAPGTGIEGKPRQQVNLITSFIDGSQVYGSEKDRADFLRANSSGELKSQNINGEELLPFNTANPPFPNGNPLGLPQEELFIAGDPRANEQVGLTAAHTLFVREHNSIAEDIARRIAAGDSDILNLLEHSGLSKNDFIYESARKVIGAQIQQITYNDYLPLLIGKNLVENYSGYKPNVDPRISQEFANVSFRLGHSQLSPELRRVNPDGTSAGTIPLGEAFFTPDKIINNGADSLLAGLTTQQSQAVDNLVVDGVRNFLFGVGTDAPATGGFDLAAVNIQRGRDVGLPSYNDARRALGLRPATAFLTTDRRQGITSDPEVAARFASIYDSVEQVDFWIGGISEDPVNGGLVGELFSKVLIDQFTRLRDGDRFFYLNQLEDLLVLDPDLQTTTLSDIISRNTDPDYIIQENAFIVPNLSIDDANSSKEGLLEFVVNLSDVSSSIVTVDFETIDGTATKGEDYAESKGTLTFNPGETSKTITVNLLNSSVLEDNETVLVKIDNASNQNIEDNLAVSKPIVNREIKGTDFNDYLKGTFGNDLIEGLSGNDKIFGRFGNDYLDGGEGDDKINGDSNFGRRSQLNRKSFSTELSNNDIRQNRFSRLDSNDTQLGGNGNDTLNGGFGKDTQLGGDGNDVLNGDFKFGGFSRNSYRQNRQIESNNLSNLVSKPKNIEFGSGFLNSDDVQIGGNGNDTLNGGFGDDELTGVGNQFGMGEIDNLTGGFGRDTFSLGDKNNVFYQGKGIFDYALITDFRASQDTIVLKGEASDYVLGAIDNSELPRGTGLYFDANKSGDFTVGVDDLIAVVTQKISNFEQGFSFV
;
A
#
# COMPACT_ATOMS: atom_id res chain seq x y z
N MET A 1 39.24 -9.15 24.37
CA MET A 1 38.19 -9.40 25.37
C MET A 1 37.02 -8.54 24.96
N ILE A 2 35.86 -9.18 24.73
CA ILE A 2 34.61 -8.48 24.47
C ILE A 2 34.32 -7.52 25.64
N GLN A 3 33.81 -6.33 25.32
CA GLN A 3 33.47 -5.31 26.31
C GLN A 3 31.97 -5.05 26.30
N PHE A 4 31.42 -4.80 27.49
CA PHE A 4 30.01 -4.50 27.71
C PHE A 4 29.85 -3.13 28.38
N ARG A 5 28.73 -2.47 28.11
CA ARG A 5 28.37 -1.19 28.72
C ARG A 5 27.90 -1.40 30.15
N THR A 6 28.16 -0.46 31.04
CA THR A 6 27.45 -0.41 32.32
C THR A 6 25.97 -0.08 32.10
N ILE A 7 25.10 -0.44 33.03
CA ILE A 7 23.65 -0.13 32.96
C ILE A 7 23.37 1.37 32.95
N ASN A 8 24.13 2.16 33.72
CA ASN A 8 23.94 3.62 33.84
C ASN A 8 24.78 4.43 32.83
N GLY A 9 25.45 3.79 31.87
CA GLY A 9 26.31 4.47 30.90
C GLY A 9 27.65 5.04 31.41
N SER A 10 28.00 4.84 32.68
CA SER A 10 29.32 5.21 33.22
C SER A 10 30.49 4.51 32.49
N ASP A 11 31.70 5.06 32.61
CA ASP A 11 32.93 4.57 31.96
C ASP A 11 32.89 4.53 30.41
N ASN A 12 31.86 5.08 29.77
CA ASN A 12 31.83 5.25 28.32
C ASN A 12 32.73 6.43 27.89
N HIS A 13 32.49 7.61 28.50
CA HIS A 13 33.32 8.80 28.33
C HIS A 13 34.33 8.94 29.48
N PRO A 14 35.58 9.41 29.27
CA PRO A 14 36.59 9.54 30.33
C PRO A 14 36.19 10.41 31.54
N GLU A 15 35.27 11.35 31.32
CA GLU A 15 34.69 12.23 32.36
C GLU A 15 33.26 11.81 32.76
N ASN A 16 32.82 10.60 32.37
CA ASN A 16 31.46 10.08 32.55
C ASN A 16 30.33 10.97 31.98
N LEU A 17 30.64 11.80 30.98
CA LEU A 17 29.63 12.55 30.26
C LEU A 17 28.71 11.57 29.52
N GLY A 18 27.41 11.69 29.77
CA GLY A 18 26.38 10.81 29.18
C GLY A 18 25.90 9.70 30.10
N GLU A 19 26.49 9.55 31.30
CA GLU A 19 25.92 8.67 32.32
C GLU A 19 24.55 9.17 32.82
N ALA A 20 23.71 8.24 33.27
CA ALA A 20 22.43 8.57 33.91
C ALA A 20 22.66 9.46 35.14
N GLY A 21 21.88 10.53 35.26
CA GLY A 21 22.06 11.57 36.27
C GLY A 21 22.98 12.72 35.84
N SER A 22 23.53 12.69 34.61
CA SER A 22 24.33 13.79 34.09
C SER A 22 23.49 15.01 33.70
N LEU A 23 24.10 16.20 33.73
CA LEU A 23 23.44 17.43 33.26
C LEU A 23 23.21 17.38 31.76
N LEU A 24 22.02 17.80 31.31
CA LEU A 24 21.78 18.10 29.91
C LEU A 24 22.76 19.18 29.42
N ARG A 25 23.31 18.96 28.22
CA ARG A 25 24.17 19.92 27.54
C ARG A 25 23.34 21.11 27.06
N ARG A 26 23.98 22.26 26.90
CA ARG A 26 23.39 23.41 26.20
C ARG A 26 24.17 23.71 24.94
N LEU A 27 23.48 23.72 23.79
CA LEU A 27 24.04 24.25 22.54
C LEU A 27 23.96 25.78 22.54
N LEU A 28 22.89 26.33 23.12
CA LEU A 28 22.60 27.75 23.15
C LEU A 28 22.76 28.33 24.55
N LYS A 29 23.00 29.64 24.64
CA LYS A 29 22.97 30.31 25.94
C LYS A 29 21.56 30.23 26.53
N PRO A 30 21.42 29.94 27.83
CA PRO A 30 20.11 29.95 28.47
C PRO A 30 19.51 31.34 28.41
N ALA A 31 18.23 31.41 28.06
CA ALA A 31 17.45 32.62 27.96
C ALA A 31 16.32 32.54 28.99
N TYR A 32 16.61 33.01 30.20
CA TYR A 32 15.63 33.24 31.25
C TYR A 32 15.32 34.73 31.33
N GLU A 33 14.11 35.10 31.78
CA GLU A 33 13.68 36.50 31.91
C GLU A 33 14.62 37.29 32.83
N ASP A 34 15.00 36.69 33.97
CA ASP A 34 15.95 37.24 34.93
C ASP A 34 17.41 36.86 34.62
N GLY A 35 17.64 36.16 33.50
CA GLY A 35 18.94 35.66 33.06
C GLY A 35 19.41 34.37 33.74
N PHE A 36 18.69 33.80 34.72
CA PHE A 36 19.16 32.59 35.41
C PHE A 36 18.08 31.58 35.84
N ASN A 37 16.81 31.93 36.06
CA ASN A 37 15.82 30.97 36.55
C ASN A 37 14.40 31.22 36.06
N LEU A 38 13.96 32.47 35.94
CA LEU A 38 12.57 32.80 35.63
C LEU A 38 12.26 32.53 34.14
N PRO A 39 11.30 31.66 33.78
CA PRO A 39 10.98 31.38 32.38
C PRO A 39 10.63 32.64 31.57
N ARG A 40 10.98 32.64 30.28
CA ARG A 40 10.78 33.82 29.41
C ARG A 40 9.34 34.26 29.36
N GLY A 41 9.16 35.58 29.33
CA GLY A 41 7.86 36.22 29.22
C GLY A 41 7.14 36.31 30.55
N ILE A 42 7.70 35.90 31.69
CA ILE A 42 7.03 36.00 32.99
C ILE A 42 7.59 37.19 33.76
N THR A 43 6.74 38.14 34.15
CA THR A 43 7.16 39.22 35.05
C THR A 43 6.91 38.85 36.52
N GLU A 44 7.91 39.04 37.39
CA GLU A 44 7.71 38.94 38.85
C GLU A 44 6.62 39.91 39.33
N SER A 45 5.45 39.38 39.72
CA SER A 45 4.37 40.20 40.30
C SER A 45 4.43 40.29 41.83
N GLN A 46 5.12 39.36 42.49
CA GLN A 46 5.41 39.33 43.93
C GLN A 46 6.76 38.63 44.22
N PRO A 47 7.54 39.07 45.22
CA PRO A 47 8.73 38.35 45.67
C PRO A 47 8.35 36.94 46.13
N GLY A 48 8.91 35.91 45.48
CA GLY A 48 8.72 34.50 45.85
C GLY A 48 7.59 33.75 45.13
N ASN A 49 6.81 34.40 44.26
CA ASN A 49 5.91 33.68 43.34
C ASN A 49 5.79 34.42 41.99
N PRO A 50 6.75 34.20 41.08
CA PRO A 50 6.88 35.02 39.88
C PRO A 50 5.88 34.62 38.78
N PHE A 51 5.16 33.49 38.89
CA PHE A 51 4.30 32.93 37.85
C PHE A 51 2.90 33.58 37.73
N ILE A 52 2.69 34.76 38.34
CA ILE A 52 1.39 35.44 38.47
C ILE A 52 1.46 36.88 37.91
N GLY A 53 2.23 37.11 36.83
CA GLY A 53 2.37 38.43 36.19
C GLY A 53 1.92 38.45 34.72
N PRO A 54 1.63 39.63 34.13
CA PRO A 54 1.31 39.74 32.71
C PRO A 54 2.49 39.30 31.85
N SER A 55 2.25 38.32 30.97
CA SER A 55 3.30 37.84 30.07
C SER A 55 3.47 38.75 28.86
N GLN A 56 4.72 39.06 28.51
CA GLN A 56 5.04 39.77 27.27
C GLN A 56 4.99 38.84 26.05
N LEU A 57 4.98 37.53 26.25
CA LEU A 57 4.79 36.52 25.22
C LEU A 57 3.33 36.04 25.20
N PRO A 58 2.79 35.66 24.04
CA PRO A 58 1.45 35.08 23.96
C PRO A 58 1.31 33.82 24.82
N ASN A 59 0.09 33.60 25.33
CA ASN A 59 -0.25 32.42 26.10
C ASN A 59 -0.10 31.14 25.21
N PRO A 60 0.56 30.08 25.69
CA PRO A 60 0.77 28.85 24.92
C PRO A 60 -0.50 28.19 24.37
N ARG A 61 -1.61 28.17 25.12
CA ARG A 61 -2.90 27.63 24.64
C ARG A 61 -3.48 28.50 23.52
N LYS A 62 -3.34 29.83 23.61
CA LYS A 62 -3.76 30.73 22.52
C LYS A 62 -2.93 30.52 21.25
N ILE A 63 -1.63 30.27 21.40
CA ILE A 63 -0.76 29.91 20.26
C ILE A 63 -1.21 28.58 19.64
N SER A 64 -1.41 27.54 20.46
CA SER A 64 -1.90 26.23 20.00
C SER A 64 -3.26 26.34 19.27
N ASN A 65 -4.22 27.08 19.83
CA ASN A 65 -5.52 27.29 19.19
C ASN A 65 -5.42 28.03 17.85
N ALA A 66 -4.52 29.00 17.75
CA ALA A 66 -4.34 29.79 16.52
C ALA A 66 -3.56 29.01 15.44
N ILE A 67 -2.53 28.27 15.82
CA ILE A 67 -1.53 27.72 14.90
C ILE A 67 -1.63 26.21 14.75
N SER A 68 -1.91 25.46 15.82
CA SER A 68 -1.72 24.00 15.86
C SER A 68 -2.98 23.15 15.71
N ALA A 69 -4.14 23.76 15.51
CA ALA A 69 -5.38 23.01 15.30
C ALA A 69 -5.39 22.30 13.93
N GLN A 70 -5.40 20.96 13.96
CA GLN A 70 -5.55 20.13 12.77
C GLN A 70 -7.01 19.76 12.52
N THR A 71 -7.61 20.32 11.47
CA THR A 71 -9.03 20.07 11.14
C THR A 71 -9.25 18.96 10.10
N LYS A 72 -8.18 18.49 9.46
CA LYS A 72 -8.18 17.41 8.46
C LYS A 72 -6.84 16.67 8.50
N SER A 73 -6.83 15.42 8.03
CA SER A 73 -5.58 14.66 7.86
C SER A 73 -4.62 15.41 6.93
N VAL A 74 -3.35 15.47 7.31
CA VAL A 74 -2.24 16.05 6.55
C VAL A 74 -1.11 15.02 6.55
N PRO A 75 -1.15 14.02 5.64
CA PRO A 75 -0.11 13.00 5.58
C PRO A 75 1.25 13.62 5.21
N ASN A 76 2.33 12.98 5.66
CA ASN A 76 3.69 13.39 5.30
C ASN A 76 3.98 13.17 3.80
N SER A 77 4.96 13.88 3.24
CA SER A 77 5.22 13.89 1.79
C SER A 77 6.13 12.77 1.27
N ILE A 78 6.54 11.82 2.12
CA ILE A 78 7.50 10.76 1.75
C ILE A 78 6.94 9.36 2.02
N ASP A 79 5.63 9.26 2.22
CA ASP A 79 4.93 8.00 2.50
C ASP A 79 5.44 7.28 3.75
N ALA A 80 5.98 8.03 4.72
CA ALA A 80 6.42 7.45 5.97
C ALA A 80 5.25 6.86 6.75
N SER A 81 5.39 5.63 7.22
CA SER A 81 4.40 4.94 8.03
C SER A 81 4.38 5.48 9.47
N ASP A 82 3.39 5.07 10.27
CA ASP A 82 3.32 5.40 11.70
C ASP A 82 4.52 4.87 12.50
N TRP A 83 5.29 3.90 11.97
CA TRP A 83 6.56 3.51 12.57
C TRP A 83 7.57 4.66 12.64
N ILE A 84 7.48 5.70 11.79
CA ILE A 84 8.41 6.84 11.86
C ILE A 84 8.32 7.57 13.20
N TRP A 85 7.12 7.88 13.68
CA TRP A 85 6.95 8.56 14.96
C TRP A 85 7.02 7.57 16.12
N GLN A 86 6.59 6.31 15.92
CA GLN A 86 6.69 5.30 16.96
C GLN A 86 8.15 4.96 17.29
N TRP A 87 9.01 4.84 16.28
CA TRP A 87 10.45 4.68 16.45
C TRP A 87 11.07 5.92 17.07
N GLY A 88 10.66 7.12 16.63
CA GLY A 88 11.09 8.38 17.24
C GLY A 88 10.81 8.43 18.75
N GLN A 89 9.60 8.05 19.18
CA GLN A 89 9.23 7.97 20.60
C GLN A 89 10.03 6.89 21.34
N PHE A 90 10.14 5.69 20.76
CA PHE A 90 10.89 4.58 21.36
C PHE A 90 12.38 4.92 21.53
N LEU A 91 12.96 5.66 20.59
CA LEU A 91 14.33 6.15 20.62
C LEU A 91 14.51 7.33 21.59
N ASP A 92 13.58 8.29 21.64
CA ASP A 92 13.60 9.39 22.62
C ASP A 92 13.68 8.86 24.05
N HIS A 93 12.97 7.76 24.31
CA HIS A 93 12.95 7.09 25.60
C HIS A 93 14.23 6.32 25.95
N ASP A 94 15.17 6.18 25.02
CA ASP A 94 16.54 5.72 25.24
C ASP A 94 17.52 6.87 25.54
N LEU A 95 17.12 8.11 25.20
CA LEU A 95 18.03 9.26 25.15
C LEU A 95 17.81 10.22 26.31
N ASP A 96 16.57 10.59 26.62
CA ASP A 96 16.31 11.51 27.72
C ASP A 96 15.03 11.29 28.54
N LEU A 97 15.15 11.67 29.81
CA LEU A 97 14.09 11.71 30.81
C LEU A 97 14.42 12.78 31.85
N ASN A 98 13.48 13.70 32.10
CA ASN A 98 13.65 14.74 33.11
C ASN A 98 12.78 14.50 34.35
N GLU A 99 13.33 14.81 35.53
CA GLU A 99 12.58 14.75 36.78
C GLU A 99 11.53 15.87 36.86
N GLY A 100 10.28 15.54 37.20
CA GLY A 100 9.30 16.55 37.55
C GLY A 100 9.66 17.26 38.85
N GLY A 101 9.54 18.58 38.86
CA GLY A 101 9.83 19.39 40.05
C GLY A 101 8.56 20.01 40.61
N ASN A 102 8.61 20.42 41.88
CA ASN A 102 7.46 20.86 42.68
C ASN A 102 6.99 22.30 42.44
N GLU A 103 7.61 23.03 41.51
CA GLU A 103 7.28 24.42 41.23
C GLU A 103 6.12 24.49 40.23
N ALA A 104 4.95 24.99 40.65
CA ALA A 104 3.79 25.14 39.76
C ALA A 104 4.07 26.12 38.60
N PHE A 105 3.65 25.74 37.38
CA PHE A 105 3.89 26.50 36.16
C PHE A 105 2.76 26.39 35.11
N PHE A 106 1.51 26.45 35.59
CA PHE A 106 0.30 26.24 34.80
C PHE A 106 0.13 27.15 33.58
N ILE A 107 -0.71 26.72 32.63
CA ILE A 107 -1.10 27.48 31.44
C ILE A 107 -2.55 27.93 31.61
N PRO A 108 -2.84 29.24 31.75
CA PRO A 108 -4.21 29.75 31.82
C PRO A 108 -5.00 29.45 30.55
N VAL A 109 -6.29 29.14 30.69
CA VAL A 109 -7.21 28.85 29.59
C VAL A 109 -8.43 29.77 29.69
N ASP A 110 -8.85 30.33 28.55
CA ASP A 110 -10.03 31.20 28.51
C ASP A 110 -11.29 30.40 28.87
N ALA A 111 -12.26 31.04 29.54
CA ALA A 111 -13.42 30.34 30.08
C ALA A 111 -14.37 29.75 29.02
N ASP A 112 -14.29 30.24 27.79
CA ASP A 112 -15.04 29.79 26.61
C ASP A 112 -14.25 28.81 25.72
N ASP A 113 -13.01 28.47 26.07
CA ASP A 113 -12.24 27.45 25.35
C ASP A 113 -12.93 26.07 25.47
N PRO A 114 -12.99 25.26 24.39
CA PRO A 114 -13.61 23.93 24.41
C PRO A 114 -13.14 22.98 25.52
N ILE A 115 -11.90 23.13 26.02
CA ILE A 115 -11.39 22.26 27.10
C ILE A 115 -11.65 22.82 28.51
N ALA A 116 -12.11 24.08 28.63
CA ALA A 116 -12.22 24.82 29.88
C ALA A 116 -13.05 24.12 30.98
N ASP A 117 -14.14 23.45 30.60
CA ASP A 117 -15.06 22.78 31.54
C ASP A 117 -14.45 21.54 32.21
N ASN A 118 -13.41 20.98 31.60
CA ASN A 118 -12.75 19.78 32.06
C ASN A 118 -11.45 20.08 32.83
N LEU A 119 -11.04 21.35 32.89
CA LEU A 119 -9.83 21.77 33.57
C LEU A 119 -10.07 22.21 35.03
N PRO A 120 -9.07 22.08 35.91
CA PRO A 120 -9.12 22.68 37.24
C PRO A 120 -9.21 24.21 37.17
N ARG A 121 -9.79 24.84 38.20
CA ARG A 121 -10.01 26.29 38.29
C ARG A 121 -9.29 26.89 39.51
N LEU A 122 -8.70 28.08 39.33
CA LEU A 122 -7.98 28.78 40.40
C LEU A 122 -8.93 29.27 41.52
N GLY A 123 -8.60 28.95 42.79
CA GLY A 123 -9.20 29.60 43.96
C GLY A 123 -10.61 29.15 44.36
N VAL A 124 -11.09 27.98 43.91
CA VAL A 124 -12.38 27.41 44.36
C VAL A 124 -12.11 26.35 45.44
N ALA A 125 -12.75 26.48 46.61
CA ALA A 125 -12.68 25.46 47.66
C ALA A 125 -13.29 24.14 47.15
N GLN A 126 -12.59 23.01 47.36
CA GLN A 126 -13.01 21.67 46.91
C GLN A 126 -14.44 21.28 47.33
N SER A 127 -14.98 21.89 48.39
CA SER A 127 -16.33 21.64 48.90
C SER A 127 -17.49 22.19 48.04
N GLN A 128 -17.21 22.99 47.00
CA GLN A 128 -18.24 23.53 46.09
C GLN A 128 -18.32 22.83 44.73
N LEU A 129 -17.47 21.84 44.45
CA LEU A 129 -17.47 21.06 43.21
C LEU A 129 -18.15 19.69 43.44
N ASN A 130 -19.43 19.69 43.80
CA ASN A 130 -20.21 18.46 43.95
C ASN A 130 -20.82 17.99 42.61
N VAL A 131 -19.97 17.62 41.64
CA VAL A 131 -20.26 16.59 40.62
C VAL A 131 -18.89 16.04 40.13
N ASN A 132 -18.61 14.75 40.36
CA ASN A 132 -17.50 13.98 39.77
C ASN A 132 -16.04 14.42 40.04
N VAL A 133 -15.70 14.83 41.27
CA VAL A 133 -14.30 15.21 41.63
C VAL A 133 -13.42 14.03 42.08
N ASN A 134 -14.00 12.88 42.46
CA ASN A 134 -13.20 11.75 42.97
C ASN A 134 -12.28 11.10 41.90
N ALA A 135 -12.60 11.24 40.61
CA ALA A 135 -11.70 10.86 39.50
C ALA A 135 -10.71 11.99 39.12
N ARG A 136 -10.99 13.23 39.51
CA ARG A 136 -10.23 14.44 39.11
C ARG A 136 -9.09 14.82 40.07
N GLN A 137 -9.07 14.27 41.29
CA GLN A 137 -7.95 14.47 42.22
C GLN A 137 -6.76 13.54 41.93
N ALA A 138 -7.01 12.33 41.41
CA ALA A 138 -5.96 11.38 41.04
C ALA A 138 -5.11 11.88 39.85
N SER A 139 -5.72 12.61 38.91
CA SER A 139 -5.04 13.15 37.73
C SER A 139 -4.12 14.35 38.01
N ALA A 140 -4.27 15.04 39.15
CA ALA A 140 -3.34 16.08 39.57
C ALA A 140 -2.10 15.53 40.30
N SER A 141 -2.21 14.33 40.90
CA SER A 141 -1.12 13.67 41.63
C SER A 141 -0.16 12.88 40.75
N ALA A 142 -0.49 12.60 39.49
CA ALA A 142 0.10 11.43 38.82
C ALA A 142 0.82 11.69 37.46
N LEU A 143 0.98 12.95 37.02
CA LEU A 143 1.69 13.35 35.77
C LEU A 143 3.24 13.22 35.84
N GLN A 144 3.73 12.18 36.51
CA GLN A 144 5.04 12.13 37.14
C GLN A 144 6.27 11.65 36.31
N PRO A 145 6.33 11.69 34.95
CA PRO A 145 7.67 11.65 34.32
C PRO A 145 7.97 12.66 33.21
N SER A 146 7.08 13.57 32.82
CA SER A 146 7.38 14.56 31.76
C SER A 146 7.90 15.91 32.31
N GLY A 147 8.50 15.92 33.51
CA GLY A 147 8.87 17.17 34.18
C GLY A 147 7.71 17.84 34.96
N LEU A 148 6.75 17.07 35.48
CA LEU A 148 5.51 17.52 36.14
C LEU A 148 5.31 16.83 37.53
N ILE A 149 5.78 17.38 38.66
CA ILE A 149 5.50 16.87 40.02
C ILE A 149 5.03 18.00 40.97
N LEU A 150 4.13 17.72 41.91
CA LEU A 150 4.00 18.39 43.21
C LEU A 150 4.09 17.28 44.28
N PRO A 151 4.64 17.51 45.49
CA PRO A 151 4.85 16.44 46.47
C PRO A 151 3.66 16.34 47.42
N PHE A 152 3.16 15.13 47.68
CA PHE A 152 2.49 14.80 48.94
C PHE A 152 2.93 13.40 49.41
N LEU A 153 3.43 13.36 50.65
CA LEU A 153 3.93 12.16 51.32
C LEU A 153 2.80 11.18 51.65
N GLY A 154 2.97 9.92 51.24
CA GLY A 154 2.28 8.75 51.79
C GLY A 154 3.32 7.80 52.40
N ASN A 155 3.18 7.51 53.69
CA ASN A 155 4.07 6.70 54.53
C ASN A 155 4.53 5.39 53.89
N THR A 156 5.83 5.16 53.79
CA THR A 156 6.53 3.97 54.32
C THR A 156 8.04 4.14 54.10
N ALA A 157 8.81 4.20 55.18
CA ALA A 157 10.26 4.03 55.15
C ALA A 157 10.58 2.53 55.29
N PRO A 158 11.46 1.94 54.47
CA PRO A 158 12.25 0.80 54.86
C PRO A 158 13.63 1.29 55.32
N GLU A 159 13.99 0.92 56.55
CA GLU A 159 15.33 1.06 57.10
C GLU A 159 16.36 0.23 56.28
N ASN A 160 17.57 0.78 56.20
CA ASN A 160 18.87 0.17 55.83
C ASN A 160 19.44 0.49 54.45
N LEU A 161 20.14 1.62 54.35
CA LEU A 161 21.40 1.72 53.61
C LEU A 161 22.42 2.58 54.40
N PRO A 162 23.73 2.30 54.29
CA PRO A 162 24.74 2.70 55.28
C PRO A 162 25.21 4.15 55.14
N ALA A 163 25.72 4.65 56.27
CA ALA A 163 26.09 6.02 56.56
C ALA A 163 27.07 6.68 55.56
N VAL A 164 26.74 7.91 55.16
CA VAL A 164 27.72 8.96 54.89
C VAL A 164 27.51 10.05 55.93
N ASP A 165 28.50 10.18 56.80
CA ASP A 165 28.47 10.96 58.03
C ASP A 165 28.70 12.46 57.77
N SER A 166 28.22 13.27 58.72
CA SER A 166 28.43 14.72 58.90
C SER A 166 27.60 15.72 58.09
N LEU A 167 26.48 16.17 58.68
CA LEU A 167 26.29 17.56 59.18
C LEU A 167 24.81 17.79 59.53
N VAL A 168 24.38 17.37 60.73
CA VAL A 168 23.20 17.96 61.39
C VAL A 168 23.49 18.07 62.89
N SER A 169 23.49 19.29 63.40
CA SER A 169 23.17 19.55 64.80
C SER A 169 22.06 20.60 64.86
N ASN A 170 20.98 20.21 65.55
CA ASN A 170 19.94 21.04 66.15
C ASN A 170 18.86 21.61 65.23
N ALA A 171 17.70 20.94 65.19
CA ALA A 171 16.43 21.61 65.43
C ALA A 171 15.39 20.60 65.95
N GLU A 172 14.75 20.98 67.05
CA GLU A 172 13.71 20.25 67.77
C GLU A 172 12.46 20.02 66.92
N VAL A 173 11.81 18.87 67.14
CA VAL A 173 10.48 18.54 66.63
C VAL A 173 9.45 19.51 67.22
N ARG A 174 8.78 20.28 66.36
CA ARG A 174 7.50 20.93 66.66
C ARG A 174 6.46 20.47 65.65
N GLU A 175 5.42 19.80 66.18
CA GLU A 175 4.16 19.55 65.50
C GLU A 175 3.41 20.88 65.30
N GLU A 176 3.70 21.57 64.20
CA GLU A 176 2.86 22.62 63.63
C GLU A 176 3.16 22.63 62.13
N ASN A 177 2.15 22.38 61.30
CA ASN A 177 2.03 22.61 59.84
C ASN A 177 1.39 21.43 59.09
N ALA A 178 0.08 21.22 59.33
CA ALA A 178 -0.79 20.45 58.44
C ALA A 178 -1.64 21.36 57.51
N GLU A 179 -1.35 22.67 57.44
CA GLU A 179 -2.15 23.66 56.68
C GLU A 179 -1.39 24.43 55.59
N VAL A 180 -0.12 24.12 55.29
CA VAL A 180 0.73 25.06 54.52
C VAL A 180 0.74 24.86 52.99
N GLY A 181 0.16 23.79 52.44
CA GLY A 181 0.26 23.51 50.98
C GLY A 181 -0.79 24.17 50.07
N ILE A 182 -1.99 24.49 50.59
CA ILE A 182 -3.09 25.13 49.83
C ILE A 182 -3.41 26.53 50.39
N ALA A 183 -3.06 26.81 51.65
CA ALA A 183 -3.37 28.09 52.29
C ALA A 183 -2.36 29.22 51.98
N GLN A 184 -1.15 28.92 51.45
CA GLN A 184 -0.19 29.98 51.09
C GLN A 184 -0.44 30.65 49.73
N LEU A 185 -1.46 30.22 48.99
CA LEU A 185 -1.91 30.94 47.80
C LEU A 185 -2.94 32.04 48.12
N GLU A 186 -3.23 32.33 49.39
CA GLU A 186 -4.16 33.40 49.77
C GLU A 186 -3.46 34.75 49.97
N SER A 187 -3.39 35.55 48.90
CA SER A 187 -3.55 37.00 49.04
C SER A 187 -4.49 37.57 47.96
N PRO A 188 -5.35 38.56 48.28
CA PRO A 188 -6.59 38.79 47.54
C PRO A 188 -6.51 39.73 46.34
N SER A 189 -5.34 40.18 45.87
CA SER A 189 -5.28 41.37 44.99
C SER A 189 -5.06 41.13 43.48
N GLN A 190 -4.90 39.89 42.98
CA GLN A 190 -4.65 39.68 41.53
C GLN A 190 -5.35 38.48 40.86
N ARG A 191 -6.36 37.85 41.48
CA ARG A 191 -7.11 36.75 40.85
C ARG A 191 -8.38 37.23 40.13
N GLN A 192 -8.63 36.70 38.93
CA GLN A 192 -10.01 36.30 38.58
C GLN A 192 -10.20 34.87 39.10
N ALA A 193 -10.78 34.75 40.29
CA ALA A 193 -11.19 33.45 40.84
C ALA A 193 -12.07 32.71 39.81
N GLY A 194 -11.84 31.40 39.64
CA GLY A 194 -12.60 30.58 38.68
C GLY A 194 -11.99 30.43 37.29
N THR A 195 -10.80 30.98 37.02
CA THR A 195 -10.09 30.82 35.73
C THR A 195 -9.62 29.36 35.55
N PRO A 196 -10.01 28.67 34.46
CA PRO A 196 -9.50 27.34 34.09
C PRO A 196 -8.02 27.36 33.72
N PHE A 197 -7.30 26.26 33.96
CA PHE A 197 -5.89 26.14 33.57
C PHE A 197 -5.45 24.70 33.26
N ILE A 198 -4.47 24.55 32.38
CA ILE A 198 -3.76 23.28 32.18
C ILE A 198 -2.69 23.16 33.28
N PRO A 199 -2.71 22.09 34.11
CA PRO A 199 -1.69 21.87 35.12
C PRO A 199 -0.31 21.73 34.48
N LEU A 200 0.69 22.43 35.00
CA LEU A 200 2.08 22.19 34.64
C LEU A 200 2.95 22.45 35.86
N THR A 201 4.05 21.73 35.99
CA THR A 201 5.10 22.08 36.95
C THR A 201 6.44 22.15 36.22
N ARG A 202 7.39 22.84 36.84
CA ARG A 202 8.73 23.01 36.26
C ARG A 202 9.55 21.75 36.45
N ILE A 203 10.47 21.49 35.51
CA ILE A 203 11.49 20.46 35.69
C ILE A 203 12.37 20.85 36.88
N THR A 204 12.72 19.87 37.71
CA THR A 204 13.64 20.07 38.85
C THR A 204 14.95 20.71 38.39
N ALA A 205 15.36 21.78 39.08
CA ALA A 205 16.67 22.38 38.85
C ALA A 205 17.75 21.41 39.32
N ALA A 206 18.80 21.25 38.52
CA ALA A 206 20.01 20.59 38.98
C ALA A 206 20.56 21.28 40.23
N PRO A 207 21.05 20.54 41.24
CA PRO A 207 21.56 21.11 42.48
C PRO A 207 22.57 22.25 42.25
N GLY A 208 22.35 23.38 42.91
CA GLY A 208 23.25 24.55 42.82
C GLY A 208 23.11 25.39 41.54
N THR A 209 22.09 25.15 40.73
CA THR A 209 21.72 25.96 39.56
C THR A 209 20.41 26.72 39.80
N GLY A 210 20.05 27.65 38.91
CA GLY A 210 18.85 28.47 39.08
C GLY A 210 19.04 29.62 40.07
N ILE A 211 20.29 30.05 40.25
CA ILE A 211 20.68 31.19 41.09
C ILE A 211 21.49 32.19 40.26
N GLU A 212 21.58 33.44 40.72
CA GLU A 212 22.31 34.49 40.01
C GLU A 212 23.75 34.05 39.67
N GLY A 213 24.14 34.23 38.40
CA GLY A 213 25.44 33.79 37.87
C GLY A 213 25.56 32.29 37.54
N LYS A 214 24.58 31.46 37.93
CA LYS A 214 24.50 30.03 37.58
C LYS A 214 23.10 29.67 37.07
N PRO A 215 22.82 29.86 35.77
CA PRO A 215 21.50 29.60 35.19
C PRO A 215 21.01 28.17 35.45
N ARG A 216 19.69 28.00 35.59
CA ARG A 216 19.01 26.73 35.84
C ARG A 216 19.38 25.72 34.75
N GLN A 217 19.77 24.53 35.21
CA GLN A 217 20.03 23.37 34.36
C GLN A 217 19.14 22.23 34.80
N GLN A 218 19.02 21.22 33.94
CA GLN A 218 18.20 20.04 34.16
C GLN A 218 19.10 18.81 34.06
N VAL A 219 18.74 17.79 34.82
CA VAL A 219 19.41 16.49 34.84
C VAL A 219 18.68 15.56 33.87
N ASN A 220 19.45 14.77 33.12
CA ASN A 220 18.93 13.61 32.42
C ASN A 220 18.97 12.40 33.35
N LEU A 221 17.84 11.77 33.62
CA LEU A 221 17.73 10.64 34.54
C LEU A 221 18.15 9.31 33.91
N ILE A 222 18.27 9.25 32.59
CA ILE A 222 18.69 8.06 31.85
C ILE A 222 20.01 8.30 31.12
N THR A 223 20.62 7.23 30.59
CA THR A 223 21.86 7.38 29.82
C THR A 223 21.60 8.21 28.56
N SER A 224 22.64 8.87 28.03
CA SER A 224 22.50 9.60 26.76
C SER A 224 22.73 8.73 25.53
N PHE A 225 23.24 7.51 25.69
CA PHE A 225 23.67 6.69 24.55
C PHE A 225 22.48 5.97 23.92
N ILE A 226 22.56 5.69 22.62
CA ILE A 226 21.62 4.74 22.00
C ILE A 226 22.10 3.34 22.38
N ASP A 227 21.60 2.80 23.49
CA ASP A 227 22.09 1.55 24.06
C ASP A 227 21.01 0.58 24.54
N GLY A 228 19.75 0.86 24.20
CA GLY A 228 18.62 0.00 24.57
C GLY A 228 18.19 0.18 26.02
N SER A 229 18.57 1.28 26.70
CA SER A 229 18.20 1.54 28.09
C SER A 229 16.68 1.64 28.30
N GLN A 230 15.89 1.93 27.26
CA GLN A 230 14.44 1.82 27.30
C GLN A 230 13.93 0.38 27.43
N VAL A 231 14.74 -0.61 27.05
CA VAL A 231 14.50 -2.04 27.25
C VAL A 231 15.11 -2.53 28.57
N TYR A 232 16.34 -2.11 28.88
CA TYR A 232 17.14 -2.67 29.98
C TYR A 232 17.14 -1.86 31.29
N GLY A 233 16.74 -0.60 31.23
CA GLY A 233 16.81 0.37 32.33
C GLY A 233 18.15 1.09 32.39
N SER A 234 18.15 2.24 33.07
CA SER A 234 19.36 3.04 33.38
C SER A 234 19.85 2.87 34.82
N GLU A 235 19.12 2.09 35.63
CA GLU A 235 19.44 1.80 37.03
C GLU A 235 19.59 0.30 37.24
N LYS A 236 20.58 -0.09 38.05
CA LYS A 236 20.93 -1.49 38.26
C LYS A 236 19.77 -2.32 38.84
N ASP A 237 19.05 -1.78 39.82
CA ASP A 237 17.98 -2.53 40.51
C ASP A 237 16.81 -2.85 39.57
N ARG A 238 16.46 -1.89 38.69
CA ARG A 238 15.45 -2.12 37.66
C ARG A 238 15.94 -3.13 36.62
N ALA A 239 17.18 -2.98 36.14
CA ALA A 239 17.76 -3.90 35.18
C ALA A 239 17.82 -5.34 35.72
N ASP A 240 18.26 -5.53 36.96
CA ASP A 240 18.29 -6.83 37.63
C ASP A 240 16.88 -7.41 37.77
N PHE A 241 15.87 -6.59 38.09
CA PHE A 241 14.48 -7.04 38.19
C PHE A 241 13.94 -7.52 36.84
N LEU A 242 14.30 -6.89 35.73
CA LEU A 242 13.80 -7.25 34.40
C LEU A 242 14.37 -8.57 33.87
N ARG A 243 15.45 -9.09 34.46
CA ARG A 243 16.11 -10.34 34.01
C ARG A 243 15.34 -11.60 34.44
N ALA A 244 15.20 -12.55 33.53
CA ALA A 244 14.69 -13.87 33.85
C ALA A 244 15.74 -14.69 34.63
N ASN A 245 15.29 -15.57 35.51
CA ASN A 245 16.20 -16.33 36.36
C ASN A 245 16.95 -17.39 35.54
N SER A 246 18.27 -17.26 35.44
CA SER A 246 19.23 -18.32 35.04
C SER A 246 19.27 -18.74 33.55
N SER A 247 18.58 -18.05 32.64
CA SER A 247 18.67 -18.30 31.18
C SER A 247 19.47 -17.25 30.41
N GLY A 248 19.59 -16.04 30.95
CA GLY A 248 20.16 -14.89 30.24
C GLY A 248 19.11 -14.06 29.49
N GLU A 249 17.83 -14.47 29.54
CA GLU A 249 16.69 -13.76 28.95
C GLU A 249 16.18 -12.62 29.84
N LEU A 250 15.28 -11.80 29.27
CA LEU A 250 14.41 -10.88 30.01
C LEU A 250 13.12 -11.58 30.42
N LYS A 251 12.51 -11.13 31.52
CA LYS A 251 11.19 -11.58 31.94
C LYS A 251 10.16 -11.15 30.90
N SER A 252 9.30 -12.09 30.53
CA SER A 252 8.08 -11.88 29.77
C SER A 252 6.97 -12.74 30.39
N GLN A 253 5.73 -12.58 29.93
CA GLN A 253 4.60 -13.40 30.36
C GLN A 253 3.70 -13.72 29.17
N ASN A 254 3.14 -14.93 29.14
CA ASN A 254 2.14 -15.28 28.13
C ASN A 254 0.74 -14.96 28.65
N ILE A 255 0.01 -14.12 27.92
CA ILE A 255 -1.38 -13.75 28.21
C ILE A 255 -2.18 -14.02 26.93
N ASN A 256 -3.21 -14.87 27.01
CA ASN A 256 -4.08 -15.20 25.88
C ASN A 256 -3.34 -15.70 24.61
N GLY A 257 -2.18 -16.35 24.76
CA GLY A 257 -1.37 -16.83 23.65
C GLY A 257 -0.27 -15.87 23.21
N GLU A 258 -0.29 -14.63 23.69
CA GLU A 258 0.67 -13.57 23.33
C GLU A 258 1.76 -13.41 24.38
N GLU A 259 3.02 -13.33 23.97
CA GLU A 259 4.13 -13.00 24.86
C GLU A 259 4.22 -11.48 25.07
N LEU A 260 3.94 -11.01 26.28
CA LEU A 260 3.90 -9.60 26.64
C LEU A 260 4.95 -9.24 27.69
N LEU A 261 5.18 -7.94 27.88
CA LEU A 261 5.97 -7.41 28.99
C LEU A 261 5.48 -7.94 30.35
N PRO A 262 6.36 -8.07 31.35
CA PRO A 262 5.97 -8.46 32.70
C PRO A 262 5.22 -7.32 33.40
N PHE A 263 4.40 -7.64 34.41
CA PHE A 263 3.83 -6.65 35.31
C PHE A 263 4.84 -6.16 36.36
N ASN A 264 4.65 -4.93 36.85
CA ASN A 264 5.48 -4.30 37.89
C ASN A 264 5.23 -4.88 39.29
N THR A 265 5.58 -6.15 39.47
CA THR A 265 5.34 -6.93 40.70
C THR A 265 6.46 -6.80 41.74
N ALA A 266 7.35 -5.81 41.58
CA ALA A 266 8.36 -5.51 42.59
C ALA A 266 7.70 -5.06 43.90
N ASN A 267 8.41 -5.24 45.02
CA ASN A 267 7.91 -4.85 46.34
C ASN A 267 8.98 -4.05 47.12
N PRO A 268 8.84 -2.71 47.21
CA PRO A 268 7.79 -1.89 46.57
C PRO A 268 7.90 -1.87 45.03
N PRO A 269 6.82 -1.57 44.29
CA PRO A 269 6.86 -1.45 42.83
C PRO A 269 7.83 -0.35 42.37
N PHE A 270 8.43 -0.53 41.18
CA PHE A 270 9.27 0.52 40.59
C PHE A 270 8.41 1.70 40.13
N PRO A 271 8.94 2.93 40.09
CA PRO A 271 8.21 4.06 39.52
C PRO A 271 7.91 3.87 38.02
N ASN A 272 6.64 3.81 37.64
CA ASN A 272 6.19 4.02 36.26
C ASN A 272 5.42 5.34 36.14
N GLY A 273 5.47 5.92 34.94
CA GLY A 273 4.55 6.98 34.54
C GLY A 273 3.12 6.48 34.63
N ASN A 274 2.26 7.27 35.28
CA ASN A 274 0.94 6.82 35.65
C ASN A 274 -0.03 7.99 35.91
N PRO A 275 -0.28 8.88 34.93
CA PRO A 275 -1.15 10.05 35.09
C PRO A 275 -2.60 9.74 35.45
N LEU A 276 -3.04 8.51 35.25
CA LEU A 276 -4.38 8.05 35.59
C LEU A 276 -4.48 7.49 37.02
N GLY A 277 -3.36 7.33 37.73
CA GLY A 277 -3.34 6.83 39.11
C GLY A 277 -3.76 5.36 39.25
N LEU A 278 -3.50 4.54 38.23
CA LEU A 278 -3.73 3.09 38.28
C LEU A 278 -2.82 2.42 39.32
N PRO A 279 -3.16 1.26 39.89
CA PRO A 279 -2.21 0.51 40.70
C PRO A 279 -0.93 0.20 39.91
N GLN A 280 0.25 0.45 40.50
CA GLN A 280 1.53 0.30 39.79
C GLN A 280 1.74 -1.14 39.33
N GLU A 281 1.31 -2.11 40.14
CA GLU A 281 1.34 -3.55 39.89
C GLU A 281 0.45 -4.01 38.73
N GLU A 282 -0.51 -3.20 38.29
CA GLU A 282 -1.36 -3.47 37.11
C GLU A 282 -0.73 -2.96 35.81
N LEU A 283 0.34 -2.15 35.90
CA LEU A 283 1.07 -1.64 34.75
C LEU A 283 2.18 -2.62 34.33
N PHE A 284 2.46 -2.63 33.03
CA PHE A 284 3.65 -3.31 32.51
C PHE A 284 4.93 -2.61 33.00
N ILE A 285 6.03 -3.34 33.08
CA ILE A 285 7.35 -2.78 33.38
C ILE A 285 8.34 -3.10 32.27
N ALA A 286 9.09 -2.08 31.86
CA ALA A 286 10.22 -2.15 30.96
C ALA A 286 11.39 -1.32 31.55
N GLY A 287 12.45 -1.12 30.77
CA GLY A 287 13.59 -0.30 31.17
C GLY A 287 13.21 1.17 31.42
N ASP A 288 12.45 1.75 30.51
CA ASP A 288 11.93 3.13 30.64
C ASP A 288 10.58 3.16 31.39
N PRO A 289 10.36 4.11 32.32
CA PRO A 289 9.12 4.20 33.11
C PRO A 289 7.88 4.61 32.30
N ARG A 290 8.04 5.04 31.05
CA ARG A 290 6.94 5.51 30.18
C ARG A 290 6.43 4.43 29.24
N ALA A 291 6.83 3.17 29.39
CA ALA A 291 6.44 2.10 28.47
C ALA A 291 4.90 1.91 28.32
N ASN A 292 4.10 2.34 29.31
CA ASN A 292 2.64 2.27 29.30
C ASN A 292 1.97 3.54 28.76
N GLU A 293 2.74 4.52 28.29
CA GLU A 293 2.22 5.84 27.91
C GLU A 293 1.12 5.70 26.86
N GLN A 294 1.37 4.94 25.80
CA GLN A 294 0.35 4.51 24.84
C GLN A 294 0.62 3.09 24.33
N VAL A 295 -0.42 2.41 23.84
CA VAL A 295 -0.39 0.97 23.54
C VAL A 295 0.58 0.56 22.43
N GLY A 296 0.79 1.37 21.40
CA GLY A 296 1.81 1.16 20.36
C GLY A 296 3.23 1.19 20.93
N LEU A 297 3.51 2.06 21.91
CA LEU A 297 4.81 2.10 22.59
C LEU A 297 5.00 0.84 23.43
N THR A 298 3.97 0.39 24.15
CA THR A 298 3.98 -0.88 24.89
C THR A 298 4.24 -2.06 23.95
N ALA A 299 3.63 -2.07 22.77
CA ALA A 299 3.88 -3.07 21.74
C ALA A 299 5.34 -3.01 21.24
N ALA A 300 5.90 -1.83 21.00
CA ALA A 300 7.31 -1.68 20.62
C ALA A 300 8.29 -2.16 21.71
N HIS A 301 8.04 -1.86 22.98
CA HIS A 301 8.83 -2.43 24.08
C HIS A 301 8.70 -3.96 24.14
N THR A 302 7.50 -4.50 23.93
CA THR A 302 7.26 -5.94 23.87
C THR A 302 8.09 -6.58 22.77
N LEU A 303 8.10 -5.97 21.57
CA LEU A 303 8.87 -6.44 20.41
C LEU A 303 10.36 -6.61 20.74
N PHE A 304 10.98 -5.61 21.37
CA PHE A 304 12.42 -5.67 21.69
C PHE A 304 12.76 -6.58 22.88
N VAL A 305 11.79 -6.87 23.77
CA VAL A 305 11.96 -7.94 24.77
C VAL A 305 11.94 -9.31 24.11
N ARG A 306 11.02 -9.55 23.16
CA ARG A 306 10.97 -10.80 22.37
C ARG A 306 12.26 -10.96 21.56
N GLU A 307 12.75 -9.91 20.92
CA GLU A 307 13.99 -9.95 20.14
C GLU A 307 15.21 -10.26 21.01
N HIS A 308 15.30 -9.66 22.21
CA HIS A 308 16.36 -10.00 23.15
C HIS A 308 16.33 -11.49 23.52
N ASN A 309 15.14 -12.02 23.81
CA ASN A 309 14.97 -13.43 24.18
C ASN A 309 15.34 -14.36 23.02
N SER A 310 14.93 -14.03 21.79
CA SER A 310 15.29 -14.77 20.57
C SER A 310 16.81 -14.86 20.36
N ILE A 311 17.52 -13.72 20.52
CA ILE A 311 18.99 -13.68 20.43
C ILE A 311 19.64 -14.45 21.58
N ALA A 312 19.15 -14.29 22.81
CA ALA A 312 19.66 -14.98 23.99
C ALA A 312 19.56 -16.51 23.83
N GLU A 313 18.43 -16.99 23.33
CA GLU A 313 18.23 -18.40 22.99
C GLU A 313 19.19 -18.87 21.90
N ASP A 314 19.41 -18.08 20.84
CA ASP A 314 20.34 -18.44 19.78
C ASP A 314 21.78 -18.59 20.28
N ILE A 315 22.26 -17.61 21.05
CA ILE A 315 23.58 -17.66 21.68
C ILE A 315 23.67 -18.90 22.60
N ALA A 316 22.64 -19.17 23.40
CA ALA A 316 22.59 -20.35 24.26
C ALA A 316 22.66 -21.67 23.46
N ARG A 317 21.94 -21.76 22.33
CA ARG A 317 21.97 -22.91 21.41
C ARG A 317 23.35 -23.09 20.80
N ARG A 318 23.98 -22.02 20.33
CA ARG A 318 25.32 -22.07 19.72
C ARG A 318 26.41 -22.45 20.72
N ILE A 319 26.33 -21.96 21.97
CA ILE A 319 27.18 -22.44 23.07
C ILE A 319 26.99 -23.94 23.30
N ALA A 320 25.75 -24.41 23.34
CA ALA A 320 25.44 -25.83 23.55
C ALA A 320 25.92 -26.71 22.37
N ALA A 321 25.91 -26.17 21.15
CA ALA A 321 26.43 -26.82 19.95
C ALA A 321 27.96 -26.83 19.87
N GLY A 322 28.66 -26.11 20.75
CA GLY A 322 30.11 -26.03 20.77
C GLY A 322 30.70 -25.09 19.72
N ASP A 323 29.98 -24.05 19.32
CA ASP A 323 30.48 -22.98 18.44
C ASP A 323 31.76 -22.37 19.04
N SER A 324 32.89 -22.55 18.35
CA SER A 324 34.20 -22.15 18.85
C SER A 324 34.33 -20.64 19.01
N ASP A 325 33.70 -19.85 18.15
CA ASP A 325 33.86 -18.40 18.16
C ASP A 325 33.10 -17.79 19.34
N ILE A 326 31.87 -18.25 19.60
CA ILE A 326 31.13 -17.85 20.80
C ILE A 326 31.81 -18.36 22.08
N LEU A 327 32.31 -19.60 22.10
CA LEU A 327 33.02 -20.13 23.27
C LEU A 327 34.29 -19.33 23.58
N ASN A 328 35.01 -18.86 22.55
CA ASN A 328 36.15 -17.97 22.70
C ASN A 328 35.71 -16.63 23.31
N LEU A 329 34.61 -16.02 22.85
CA LEU A 329 34.07 -14.79 23.44
C LEU A 329 33.68 -15.00 24.91
N LEU A 330 33.00 -16.11 25.22
CA LEU A 330 32.59 -16.45 26.58
C LEU A 330 33.80 -16.59 27.51
N GLU A 331 34.81 -17.38 27.12
CA GLU A 331 36.03 -17.58 27.94
C GLU A 331 36.75 -16.26 28.23
N HIS A 332 36.86 -15.38 27.23
CA HIS A 332 37.56 -14.10 27.34
C HIS A 332 36.69 -12.96 27.92
N SER A 333 35.40 -13.19 28.18
CA SER A 333 34.51 -12.20 28.79
C SER A 333 34.71 -12.06 30.31
N GLY A 334 35.11 -13.15 30.97
CA GLY A 334 35.17 -13.24 32.43
C GLY A 334 33.81 -13.30 33.13
N LEU A 335 32.70 -13.41 32.37
CA LEU A 335 31.34 -13.51 32.91
C LEU A 335 30.92 -14.97 33.14
N SER A 336 29.89 -15.17 33.97
CA SER A 336 29.19 -16.45 34.01
C SER A 336 28.50 -16.69 32.66
N LYS A 337 28.20 -17.96 32.31
CA LYS A 337 27.50 -18.28 31.06
C LYS A 337 26.21 -17.45 30.88
N ASN A 338 25.40 -17.32 31.93
CA ASN A 338 24.11 -16.65 31.85
C ASN A 338 24.25 -15.13 31.77
N ASP A 339 25.22 -14.55 32.49
CA ASP A 339 25.52 -13.12 32.37
C ASP A 339 26.10 -12.78 31.00
N PHE A 340 26.93 -13.67 30.44
CA PHE A 340 27.45 -13.52 29.08
C PHE A 340 26.34 -13.54 28.03
N ILE A 341 25.38 -14.48 28.13
CA ILE A 341 24.24 -14.55 27.21
C ILE A 341 23.43 -13.24 27.28
N TYR A 342 23.07 -12.79 28.49
CA TYR A 342 22.33 -11.56 28.71
C TYR A 342 23.05 -10.32 28.14
N GLU A 343 24.31 -10.10 28.52
CA GLU A 343 25.07 -8.94 28.08
C GLU A 343 25.37 -8.98 26.57
N SER A 344 25.51 -10.18 25.99
CA SER A 344 25.69 -10.34 24.54
C SER A 344 24.42 -10.02 23.77
N ALA A 345 23.27 -10.53 24.19
CA ALA A 345 21.98 -10.18 23.59
C ALA A 345 21.68 -8.68 23.75
N ARG A 346 21.93 -8.10 24.93
CA ARG A 346 21.83 -6.64 25.16
C ARG A 346 22.74 -5.83 24.23
N LYS A 347 23.98 -6.29 24.03
CA LYS A 347 24.94 -5.64 23.12
C LYS A 347 24.44 -5.68 21.66
N VAL A 348 23.86 -6.80 21.21
CA VAL A 348 23.26 -6.92 19.87
C VAL A 348 22.04 -6.00 19.72
N ILE A 349 21.13 -5.97 20.70
CA ILE A 349 19.95 -5.09 20.66
C ILE A 349 20.34 -3.62 20.55
N GLY A 350 21.30 -3.16 21.38
CA GLY A 350 21.82 -1.80 21.27
C GLY A 350 22.43 -1.52 19.88
N ALA A 351 23.11 -2.49 19.28
CA ALA A 351 23.65 -2.36 17.94
C ALA A 351 22.56 -2.32 16.85
N GLN A 352 21.50 -3.14 16.95
CA GLN A 352 20.36 -3.13 16.03
C GLN A 352 19.63 -1.77 16.09
N ILE A 353 19.37 -1.23 17.29
CA ILE A 353 18.74 0.09 17.45
C ILE A 353 19.62 1.19 16.85
N GLN A 354 20.94 1.16 17.09
CA GLN A 354 21.87 2.09 16.46
C GLN A 354 21.83 1.98 14.93
N GLN A 355 21.96 0.78 14.40
CA GLN A 355 21.96 0.55 12.95
C GLN A 355 20.68 1.08 12.29
N ILE A 356 19.52 0.66 12.77
CA ILE A 356 18.22 1.08 12.23
C ILE A 356 18.08 2.61 12.32
N THR A 357 18.52 3.20 13.44
CA THR A 357 18.48 4.66 13.63
C THR A 357 19.33 5.39 12.59
N TYR A 358 20.59 5.00 12.38
CA TYR A 358 21.50 5.72 11.48
C TYR A 358 21.29 5.38 9.99
N ASN A 359 20.84 4.17 9.66
CA ASN A 359 20.73 3.71 8.27
C ASN A 359 19.32 3.86 7.68
N ASP A 360 18.28 3.74 8.50
CA ASP A 360 16.90 3.68 8.01
C ASP A 360 16.10 4.92 8.46
N TYR A 361 16.12 5.23 9.76
CA TYR A 361 15.32 6.31 10.34
C TYR A 361 15.83 7.71 10.02
N LEU A 362 17.10 8.02 10.34
CA LEU A 362 17.66 9.36 10.16
C LEU A 362 17.66 9.83 8.70
N PRO A 363 17.98 8.99 7.70
CA PRO A 363 17.93 9.41 6.30
C PRO A 363 16.53 9.85 5.83
N LEU A 364 15.46 9.29 6.41
CA LEU A 364 14.08 9.74 6.16
C LEU A 364 13.78 11.04 6.90
N LEU A 365 14.20 11.15 8.16
CA LEU A 365 13.88 12.31 9.00
C LEU A 365 14.60 13.59 8.57
N ILE A 366 15.92 13.54 8.38
CA ILE A 366 16.74 14.73 8.12
C ILE A 366 17.28 14.81 6.69
N GLY A 367 17.21 13.72 5.92
CA GLY A 367 17.75 13.62 4.57
C GLY A 367 19.04 12.78 4.49
N LYS A 368 19.31 12.23 3.30
CA LYS A 368 20.43 11.30 3.06
C LYS A 368 21.80 12.01 3.18
N ASN A 369 22.78 11.31 3.76
CA ASN A 369 24.19 11.73 3.85
C ASN A 369 24.47 13.02 4.67
N LEU A 370 23.57 13.42 5.57
CA LEU A 370 23.78 14.63 6.39
C LEU A 370 24.57 14.39 7.67
N VAL A 371 24.58 13.16 8.18
CA VAL A 371 25.54 12.74 9.20
C VAL A 371 26.75 12.19 8.45
N GLU A 372 27.92 12.80 8.61
CA GLU A 372 29.16 12.38 7.92
C GLU A 372 29.48 10.92 8.17
N ASN A 373 30.17 10.22 7.28
CA ASN A 373 30.57 8.83 7.52
C ASN A 373 31.35 8.66 8.83
N TYR A 374 31.13 7.53 9.51
CA TYR A 374 31.82 7.26 10.76
C TYR A 374 33.33 7.14 10.55
N SER A 375 34.10 7.81 11.42
CA SER A 375 35.56 7.86 11.36
C SER A 375 36.24 7.27 12.60
N GLY A 376 35.47 6.56 13.44
CA GLY A 376 35.93 6.01 14.71
C GLY A 376 35.58 6.87 15.92
N TYR A 377 35.68 6.27 17.10
CA TYR A 377 35.38 6.90 18.38
C TYR A 377 36.33 8.07 18.69
N LYS A 378 35.75 9.16 19.21
CA LYS A 378 36.44 10.39 19.59
C LYS A 378 36.22 10.67 21.09
N PRO A 379 37.18 10.36 21.97
CA PRO A 379 37.01 10.42 23.42
C PRO A 379 36.83 11.82 24.02
N ASN A 380 36.99 12.88 23.22
CA ASN A 380 36.80 14.27 23.65
C ASN A 380 35.45 14.85 23.18
N VAL A 381 34.62 14.07 22.48
CA VAL A 381 33.28 14.48 22.07
C VAL A 381 32.34 14.28 23.25
N ASP A 382 31.62 15.34 23.62
CA ASP A 382 30.61 15.30 24.68
C ASP A 382 29.31 14.67 24.14
N PRO A 383 28.95 13.44 24.57
CA PRO A 383 27.81 12.70 24.02
C PRO A 383 26.48 13.12 24.66
N ARG A 384 26.48 13.95 25.70
CA ARG A 384 25.25 14.26 26.47
C ARG A 384 24.13 14.81 25.59
N ILE A 385 22.89 14.47 25.93
CA ILE A 385 21.72 15.07 25.29
C ILE A 385 21.69 16.58 25.55
N SER A 386 21.37 17.35 24.51
CA SER A 386 21.20 18.79 24.60
C SER A 386 19.77 19.18 24.99
N GLN A 387 19.63 20.31 25.69
CA GLN A 387 18.32 20.88 26.03
C GLN A 387 17.47 21.17 24.79
N GLU A 388 18.12 21.64 23.73
CA GLU A 388 17.48 21.96 22.44
C GLU A 388 16.93 20.71 21.74
N PHE A 389 17.57 19.55 21.94
CA PHE A 389 17.10 18.27 21.42
C PHE A 389 15.92 17.75 22.24
N ALA A 390 16.13 17.49 23.54
CA ALA A 390 15.18 16.86 24.47
C ALA A 390 13.87 17.64 24.63
N ASN A 391 13.97 18.96 24.77
CA ASN A 391 12.83 19.79 25.16
C ASN A 391 12.16 20.49 23.97
N VAL A 392 12.72 20.40 22.75
CA VAL A 392 12.20 21.07 21.56
C VAL A 392 12.29 20.18 20.31
N SER A 393 13.49 19.92 19.81
CA SER A 393 13.63 19.46 18.42
C SER A 393 13.14 18.03 18.21
N PHE A 394 13.42 17.11 19.14
CA PHE A 394 13.01 15.71 19.01
C PHE A 394 11.55 15.45 19.43
N ARG A 395 10.86 16.49 19.90
CA ARG A 395 9.39 16.50 20.09
C ARG A 395 8.61 16.70 18.80
N LEU A 396 9.29 16.68 17.65
CA LEU A 396 8.68 16.73 16.32
C LEU A 396 7.66 15.60 16.10
N GLY A 397 7.86 14.44 16.75
CA GLY A 397 6.96 13.29 16.61
C GLY A 397 5.52 13.59 17.02
N HIS A 398 5.28 14.64 17.82
CA HIS A 398 3.94 15.03 18.24
C HIS A 398 3.05 15.56 17.11
N SER A 399 3.60 16.13 16.03
CA SER A 399 2.81 16.53 14.86
C SER A 399 2.54 15.34 13.92
N GLN A 400 3.38 14.31 13.99
CA GLN A 400 3.31 13.12 13.14
C GLN A 400 2.26 12.10 13.57
N LEU A 401 1.71 12.28 14.77
CA LEU A 401 0.75 11.36 15.39
C LEU A 401 -0.53 11.27 14.57
N SER A 402 -0.87 10.04 14.23
CA SER A 402 -2.16 9.70 13.64
C SER A 402 -3.31 9.83 14.67
N PRO A 403 -4.53 10.21 14.24
CA PRO A 403 -5.67 10.37 15.16
C PRO A 403 -6.17 9.06 15.78
N GLU A 404 -5.78 7.93 15.19
CA GLU A 404 -6.08 6.57 15.66
C GLU A 404 -4.92 5.64 15.33
N LEU A 405 -4.76 4.58 16.12
CA LEU A 405 -3.84 3.48 15.88
C LEU A 405 -4.60 2.33 15.23
N ARG A 406 -4.16 1.90 14.05
CA ARG A 406 -4.74 0.76 13.34
C ARG A 406 -4.28 -0.57 13.92
N ARG A 407 -5.17 -1.56 13.80
CA ARG A 407 -4.85 -2.97 14.02
C ARG A 407 -5.24 -3.78 12.81
N VAL A 408 -4.41 -4.77 12.50
CA VAL A 408 -4.54 -5.62 11.31
C VAL A 408 -4.54 -7.08 11.77
N ASN A 409 -5.38 -7.92 11.17
CA ASN A 409 -5.34 -9.37 11.36
C ASN A 409 -4.30 -9.99 10.40
N PRO A 410 -3.85 -11.24 10.63
CA PRO A 410 -2.89 -11.89 9.74
C PRO A 410 -3.34 -11.99 8.27
N ASP A 411 -4.65 -12.10 8.02
CA ASP A 411 -5.23 -12.11 6.66
C ASP A 411 -5.31 -10.72 6.00
N GLY A 412 -4.79 -9.69 6.66
CA GLY A 412 -4.77 -8.30 6.21
C GLY A 412 -6.09 -7.55 6.38
N THR A 413 -7.12 -8.17 6.93
CA THR A 413 -8.36 -7.48 7.28
C THR A 413 -8.16 -6.59 8.50
N SER A 414 -9.01 -5.56 8.64
CA SER A 414 -8.94 -4.69 9.82
C SER A 414 -9.36 -5.43 11.09
N ALA A 415 -8.54 -5.33 12.13
CA ALA A 415 -8.88 -5.74 13.50
C ALA A 415 -9.48 -4.56 14.31
N GLY A 416 -9.95 -3.52 13.62
CA GLY A 416 -10.44 -2.26 14.20
C GLY A 416 -9.33 -1.25 14.49
N THR A 417 -9.72 -0.09 14.98
CA THR A 417 -8.80 1.00 15.34
C THR A 417 -8.97 1.41 16.80
N ILE A 418 -7.95 2.06 17.36
CA ILE A 418 -7.97 2.64 18.70
C ILE A 418 -7.81 4.14 18.53
N PRO A 419 -8.81 4.97 18.86
CA PRO A 419 -8.66 6.42 18.87
C PRO A 419 -7.48 6.81 19.76
N LEU A 420 -6.60 7.70 19.30
CA LEU A 420 -5.35 8.02 20.02
C LEU A 420 -5.62 8.50 21.44
N GLY A 421 -6.66 9.31 21.66
CA GLY A 421 -7.05 9.78 22.99
C GLY A 421 -7.44 8.66 23.98
N GLU A 422 -7.82 7.48 23.47
CA GLU A 422 -8.12 6.29 24.28
C GLU A 422 -6.94 5.32 24.40
N ALA A 423 -5.85 5.53 23.67
CA ALA A 423 -4.69 4.66 23.66
C ALA A 423 -3.77 4.85 24.88
N PHE A 424 -3.94 5.96 25.62
CA PHE A 424 -3.02 6.35 26.67
C PHE A 424 -3.29 5.63 28.00
N PHE A 425 -2.27 4.98 28.57
CA PHE A 425 -2.34 4.29 29.87
C PHE A 425 -3.49 3.28 30.01
N THR A 426 -3.79 2.56 28.92
CA THR A 426 -4.82 1.50 28.88
C THR A 426 -4.20 0.12 28.61
N PRO A 427 -3.48 -0.48 29.57
CA PRO A 427 -2.82 -1.78 29.37
C PRO A 427 -3.80 -2.88 28.95
N ASP A 428 -5.07 -2.79 29.35
CA ASP A 428 -6.14 -3.72 28.96
C ASP A 428 -6.30 -3.87 27.45
N LYS A 429 -6.05 -2.81 26.65
CA LYS A 429 -6.15 -2.91 25.20
C LYS A 429 -5.07 -3.84 24.62
N ILE A 430 -3.87 -3.89 25.22
CA ILE A 430 -2.80 -4.85 24.86
C ILE A 430 -3.09 -6.23 25.44
N ILE A 431 -3.50 -6.32 26.72
CA ILE A 431 -3.83 -7.60 27.39
C ILE A 431 -4.89 -8.40 26.63
N ASN A 432 -5.91 -7.71 26.11
CA ASN A 432 -7.04 -8.35 25.45
C ASN A 432 -6.80 -8.68 23.96
N ASN A 433 -5.84 -8.04 23.29
CA ASN A 433 -5.69 -8.12 21.84
C ASN A 433 -4.28 -8.43 21.34
N GLY A 434 -3.29 -8.58 22.24
CA GLY A 434 -1.90 -8.80 21.87
C GLY A 434 -1.20 -7.55 21.35
N ALA A 435 0.08 -7.71 20.99
CA ALA A 435 0.91 -6.66 20.42
C ALA A 435 0.96 -6.73 18.88
N ASP A 436 0.86 -7.93 18.29
CA ASP A 436 1.15 -8.20 16.88
C ASP A 436 0.27 -7.39 15.92
N SER A 437 -1.04 -7.35 16.18
CA SER A 437 -1.97 -6.62 15.33
C SER A 437 -1.68 -5.12 15.27
N LEU A 438 -1.13 -4.53 16.34
CA LEU A 438 -0.69 -3.14 16.39
C LEU A 438 0.65 -2.95 15.68
N LEU A 439 1.61 -3.85 15.90
CA LEU A 439 2.92 -3.80 15.24
C LEU A 439 2.78 -3.86 13.72
N ALA A 440 1.92 -4.76 13.21
CA ALA A 440 1.54 -4.81 11.81
C ALA A 440 0.77 -3.53 11.39
N GLY A 441 -0.21 -3.09 12.18
CA GLY A 441 -1.00 -1.90 11.87
C GLY A 441 -0.20 -0.61 11.68
N LEU A 442 0.85 -0.40 12.49
CA LEU A 442 1.77 0.75 12.39
C LEU A 442 2.51 0.83 11.04
N THR A 443 2.67 -0.30 10.33
CA THR A 443 3.29 -0.32 9.00
C THR A 443 2.34 0.14 7.89
N THR A 444 1.02 0.05 8.13
CA THR A 444 -0.02 0.24 7.09
C THR A 444 -0.60 1.64 7.03
N GLN A 445 -0.30 2.48 8.01
CA GLN A 445 -0.86 3.81 8.14
C GLN A 445 0.20 4.84 7.86
N GLN A 446 -0.10 5.76 6.93
CA GLN A 446 0.77 6.90 6.69
C GLN A 446 0.68 7.89 7.85
N SER A 447 1.84 8.26 8.38
CA SER A 447 1.98 9.24 9.44
C SER A 447 1.60 10.65 8.98
N GLN A 448 1.12 11.48 9.90
CA GLN A 448 0.92 12.91 9.66
C GLN A 448 2.26 13.63 9.40
N ALA A 449 2.19 14.81 8.79
CA ALA A 449 3.36 15.61 8.45
C ALA A 449 4.13 16.11 9.70
N VAL A 450 5.41 16.42 9.49
CA VAL A 450 6.15 17.26 10.44
C VAL A 450 5.81 18.71 10.11
N ASP A 451 4.88 19.28 10.88
CA ASP A 451 4.40 20.65 10.68
C ASP A 451 3.91 21.26 12.00
N ASN A 452 3.27 22.42 11.91
CA ASN A 452 2.74 23.13 13.07
C ASN A 452 1.43 22.55 13.63
N LEU A 453 0.81 21.58 12.96
CA LEU A 453 -0.49 21.02 13.28
C LEU A 453 -0.35 19.80 14.21
N VAL A 454 -1.34 19.63 15.09
CA VAL A 454 -1.37 18.53 16.06
C VAL A 454 -2.79 18.01 16.14
N VAL A 455 -2.95 16.70 16.04
CA VAL A 455 -4.27 16.04 16.12
C VAL A 455 -4.95 16.30 17.46
N ASP A 456 -6.28 16.45 17.42
CA ASP A 456 -7.07 16.81 18.60
C ASP A 456 -6.96 15.80 19.75
N GLY A 457 -6.68 14.52 19.44
CA GLY A 457 -6.45 13.46 20.42
C GLY A 457 -5.38 13.81 21.48
N VAL A 458 -4.38 14.61 21.11
CA VAL A 458 -3.32 15.08 22.04
C VAL A 458 -3.30 16.60 22.22
N ARG A 459 -3.98 17.36 21.36
CA ARG A 459 -4.10 18.83 21.49
C ARG A 459 -5.23 19.26 22.42
N ASN A 460 -6.30 18.46 22.54
CA ASN A 460 -7.47 18.75 23.37
C ASN A 460 -7.83 17.63 24.34
N PHE A 461 -7.42 16.40 24.07
CA PHE A 461 -7.90 15.21 24.80
C PHE A 461 -6.77 14.38 25.41
N LEU A 462 -5.53 14.90 25.50
CA LEU A 462 -4.42 14.18 26.10
C LEU A 462 -4.77 13.81 27.55
N PHE A 463 -4.84 12.52 27.85
CA PHE A 463 -5.28 11.94 29.14
C PHE A 463 -6.73 12.27 29.56
N GLY A 464 -7.61 12.58 28.60
CA GLY A 464 -9.04 12.71 28.88
C GLY A 464 -9.63 11.37 29.33
N VAL A 465 -9.93 11.23 30.62
CA VAL A 465 -10.50 10.00 31.19
C VAL A 465 -11.77 9.59 30.45
N GLY A 466 -11.76 8.36 29.91
CA GLY A 466 -12.90 7.73 29.29
C GLY A 466 -12.87 6.22 29.53
N THR A 467 -13.43 5.76 30.65
CA THR A 467 -13.88 4.37 30.74
C THR A 467 -15.40 4.24 30.69
N ASP A 468 -16.18 5.32 30.78
CA ASP A 468 -17.66 5.29 30.60
C ASP A 468 -18.28 6.62 30.13
N ALA A 469 -17.47 7.60 29.68
CA ALA A 469 -17.94 8.87 29.14
C ALA A 469 -17.04 9.29 27.95
N PRO A 470 -17.57 9.94 26.90
CA PRO A 470 -16.76 10.43 25.78
C PRO A 470 -15.63 11.30 26.32
N ALA A 471 -14.40 11.13 25.81
CA ALA A 471 -13.17 11.81 26.26
C ALA A 471 -13.46 13.25 26.73
N THR A 472 -13.61 13.42 28.05
CA THR A 472 -14.10 14.68 28.63
C THR A 472 -12.92 15.61 28.86
N GLY A 473 -12.35 16.17 27.78
CA GLY A 473 -11.26 17.16 27.81
C GLY A 473 -9.96 16.73 28.49
N GLY A 474 -8.83 17.17 27.95
CA GLY A 474 -7.48 16.79 28.38
C GLY A 474 -6.46 17.90 28.22
N PHE A 475 -5.19 17.54 28.36
CA PHE A 475 -4.05 18.43 28.17
C PHE A 475 -3.89 18.81 26.69
N ASP A 476 -3.17 19.91 26.46
CA ASP A 476 -2.76 20.36 25.13
C ASP A 476 -1.25 20.19 24.98
N LEU A 477 -0.84 19.18 24.21
CA LEU A 477 0.57 18.83 24.04
C LEU A 477 1.38 19.94 23.35
N ALA A 478 0.79 20.66 22.39
CA ALA A 478 1.45 21.78 21.72
C ALA A 478 1.69 22.94 22.70
N ALA A 479 0.69 23.27 23.51
CA ALA A 479 0.82 24.28 24.56
C ALA A 479 1.86 23.87 25.62
N VAL A 480 1.89 22.60 26.00
CA VAL A 480 2.90 22.05 26.93
C VAL A 480 4.30 22.13 26.35
N ASN A 481 4.51 21.83 25.07
CA ASN A 481 5.83 21.93 24.42
C ASN A 481 6.35 23.37 24.42
N ILE A 482 5.50 24.34 24.05
CA ILE A 482 5.86 25.76 24.08
C ILE A 482 6.22 26.19 25.51
N GLN A 483 5.37 25.84 26.48
CA GLN A 483 5.59 26.21 27.88
C GLN A 483 6.85 25.54 28.45
N ARG A 484 7.13 24.29 28.09
CA ARG A 484 8.34 23.56 28.51
C ARG A 484 9.60 24.17 27.93
N GLY A 485 9.58 24.61 26.67
CA GLY A 485 10.71 25.36 26.08
C GLY A 485 11.04 26.62 26.87
N ARG A 486 10.02 27.34 27.37
CA ARG A 486 10.21 28.51 28.25
C ARG A 486 10.76 28.10 29.62
N ASP A 487 10.28 27.00 30.20
CA ASP A 487 10.71 26.46 31.51
C ASP A 487 12.22 26.15 31.57
N VAL A 488 12.72 25.48 30.53
CA VAL A 488 14.14 25.12 30.43
C VAL A 488 15.02 26.25 29.89
N GLY A 489 14.47 27.46 29.76
CA GLY A 489 15.21 28.66 29.38
C GLY A 489 15.75 28.60 27.96
N LEU A 490 14.97 28.06 27.01
CA LEU A 490 15.35 28.09 25.60
C LEU A 490 15.02 29.46 24.98
N PRO A 491 15.87 29.95 24.05
CA PRO A 491 15.70 31.27 23.44
C PRO A 491 14.50 31.32 22.48
N SER A 492 14.25 32.49 21.88
CA SER A 492 13.31 32.58 20.76
C SER A 492 13.84 31.84 19.54
N TYR A 493 12.95 31.56 18.61
CA TYR A 493 13.24 30.95 17.32
C TYR A 493 14.38 31.68 16.57
N ASN A 494 14.29 33.00 16.41
CA ASN A 494 15.31 33.77 15.69
C ASN A 494 16.65 33.86 16.44
N ASP A 495 16.63 33.90 17.77
CA ASP A 495 17.85 33.86 18.57
C ASP A 495 18.53 32.49 18.45
N ALA A 496 17.76 31.39 18.43
CA ALA A 496 18.28 30.06 18.16
C ALA A 496 18.92 29.96 16.75
N ARG A 497 18.22 30.45 15.72
CA ARG A 497 18.77 30.50 14.34
C ARG A 497 20.08 31.28 14.31
N ARG A 498 20.14 32.48 14.88
CA ARG A 498 21.36 33.30 14.93
C ARG A 498 22.51 32.58 15.66
N ALA A 499 22.22 31.99 16.81
CA ALA A 499 23.22 31.29 17.61
C ALA A 499 23.78 30.03 16.93
N LEU A 500 22.98 29.35 16.10
CA LEU A 500 23.41 28.19 15.30
C LEU A 500 23.99 28.57 13.93
N GLY A 501 24.17 29.86 13.64
CA GLY A 501 24.73 30.36 12.39
C GLY A 501 23.77 30.32 11.20
N LEU A 502 22.47 30.17 11.45
CA LEU A 502 21.42 30.25 10.44
C LEU A 502 20.94 31.70 10.26
N ARG A 503 20.37 32.00 9.10
CA ARG A 503 19.77 33.32 8.83
C ARG A 503 18.47 33.46 9.64
N PRO A 504 18.25 34.51 10.43
CA PRO A 504 16.97 34.72 11.10
C PRO A 504 15.85 34.94 10.08
N ALA A 505 14.63 34.54 10.42
CA ALA A 505 13.46 34.91 9.64
C ALA A 505 13.18 36.41 9.80
N THR A 506 12.80 37.07 8.71
CA THR A 506 12.50 38.51 8.69
C THR A 506 11.01 38.81 8.62
N ALA A 507 10.20 37.80 8.29
CA ALA A 507 8.75 37.86 8.21
C ALA A 507 8.16 36.46 8.43
N PHE A 508 6.86 36.36 8.69
CA PHE A 508 6.18 35.06 8.80
C PHE A 508 6.11 34.36 7.43
N LEU A 509 5.74 35.10 6.38
CA LEU A 509 5.71 34.67 4.98
C LEU A 509 6.75 35.43 4.14
N THR A 510 7.41 34.74 3.21
CA THR A 510 8.21 35.38 2.15
C THR A 510 8.37 34.44 0.95
N THR A 511 8.75 35.02 -0.19
CA THR A 511 9.08 34.29 -1.42
C THR A 511 10.46 33.64 -1.37
N ASP A 512 11.38 34.12 -0.52
CA ASP A 512 12.62 33.43 -0.20
C ASP A 512 12.39 32.54 1.03
N ARG A 513 12.23 31.23 0.82
CA ARG A 513 11.97 30.25 1.90
C ARG A 513 12.98 30.32 3.05
N ARG A 514 14.18 30.87 2.84
CA ARG A 514 15.21 31.01 3.90
C ARG A 514 15.06 32.28 4.74
N GLN A 515 14.10 33.15 4.44
CA GLN A 515 13.85 34.41 5.13
C GLN A 515 12.49 34.45 5.83
N GLY A 516 11.70 33.39 5.73
CA GLY A 516 10.38 33.21 6.33
C GLY A 516 10.38 32.10 7.35
N ILE A 517 9.30 31.99 8.13
CA ILE A 517 9.09 30.79 8.94
C ILE A 517 8.56 29.68 8.05
N THR A 518 7.59 29.97 7.18
CA THR A 518 6.90 28.99 6.34
C THR A 518 6.62 29.55 4.94
N SER A 519 6.50 28.68 3.94
CA SER A 519 6.00 29.04 2.61
C SER A 519 4.47 29.03 2.51
N ASP A 520 3.76 28.52 3.53
CA ASP A 520 2.30 28.48 3.55
C ASP A 520 1.71 29.84 4.01
N PRO A 521 0.96 30.54 3.15
CA PRO A 521 0.36 31.83 3.50
C PRO A 521 -0.70 31.74 4.61
N GLU A 522 -1.41 30.61 4.75
CA GLU A 522 -2.40 30.42 5.81
C GLU A 522 -1.72 30.24 7.17
N VAL A 523 -0.67 29.43 7.23
CA VAL A 523 0.13 29.25 8.45
C VAL A 523 0.77 30.56 8.87
N ALA A 524 1.37 31.30 7.92
CA ALA A 524 1.95 32.61 8.21
C ALA A 524 0.91 33.63 8.71
N ALA A 525 -0.31 33.61 8.18
CA ALA A 525 -1.40 34.47 8.66
C ALA A 525 -1.82 34.11 10.10
N ARG A 526 -1.82 32.82 10.47
CA ARG A 526 -2.06 32.37 11.85
C ARG A 526 -0.98 32.86 12.80
N PHE A 527 0.30 32.80 12.41
CA PHE A 527 1.38 33.42 13.20
C PHE A 527 1.18 34.91 13.40
N ALA A 528 0.87 35.66 12.34
CA ALA A 528 0.61 37.10 12.39
C ALA A 528 -0.62 37.48 13.24
N SER A 529 -1.53 36.53 13.50
CA SER A 529 -2.71 36.74 14.34
C SER A 529 -2.41 36.73 15.85
N ILE A 530 -1.27 36.15 16.26
CA ILE A 530 -0.94 35.89 17.67
C ILE A 530 0.41 36.46 18.11
N TYR A 531 1.38 36.60 17.19
CA TYR A 531 2.68 37.23 17.47
C TYR A 531 2.79 38.58 16.75
N ASP A 532 3.28 39.59 17.47
CA ASP A 532 3.53 40.93 16.89
C ASP A 532 4.76 40.93 15.96
N SER A 533 5.71 40.02 16.21
CA SER A 533 6.98 39.93 15.48
C SER A 533 7.54 38.51 15.49
N VAL A 534 8.24 38.14 14.41
CA VAL A 534 9.03 36.90 14.30
C VAL A 534 10.08 36.74 15.40
N GLU A 535 10.53 37.84 16.00
CA GLU A 535 11.53 37.82 17.08
C GLU A 535 10.99 37.23 18.41
N GLN A 536 9.66 37.20 18.57
CA GLN A 536 8.99 36.69 19.77
C GLN A 536 8.69 35.19 19.70
N VAL A 537 8.74 34.60 18.50
CA VAL A 537 8.28 33.23 18.26
C VAL A 537 9.07 32.24 19.12
N ASP A 538 8.36 31.34 19.80
CA ASP A 538 8.98 30.31 20.62
C ASP A 538 9.71 29.29 19.74
N PHE A 539 10.85 28.78 20.21
CA PHE A 539 11.72 27.89 19.44
C PHE A 539 10.94 26.70 18.84
N TRP A 540 10.16 25.96 19.64
CA TRP A 540 9.45 24.78 19.16
C TRP A 540 8.49 25.08 18.01
N ILE A 541 7.53 25.99 18.21
CA ILE A 541 6.51 26.27 17.20
C ILE A 541 7.12 26.93 15.95
N GLY A 542 8.15 27.76 16.10
CA GLY A 542 8.85 28.34 14.96
C GLY A 542 9.63 27.30 14.15
N GLY A 543 10.37 26.43 14.83
CA GLY A 543 11.22 25.42 14.19
C GLY A 543 10.43 24.30 13.51
N ILE A 544 9.33 23.84 14.11
CA ILE A 544 8.47 22.80 13.52
C ILE A 544 7.64 23.32 12.34
N SER A 545 7.49 24.64 12.21
CA SER A 545 6.77 25.28 11.10
C SER A 545 7.65 25.55 9.87
N GLU A 546 8.95 25.26 9.94
CA GLU A 546 9.86 25.45 8.82
C GLU A 546 9.58 24.46 7.68
N ASP A 547 9.62 24.95 6.44
CA ASP A 547 9.49 24.07 5.27
C ASP A 547 10.59 22.98 5.30
N PRO A 548 10.27 21.72 4.98
CA PRO A 548 11.25 20.65 4.93
C PRO A 548 12.42 20.94 3.98
N VAL A 549 13.63 20.53 4.38
CA VAL A 549 14.85 20.70 3.59
C VAL A 549 15.59 19.38 3.36
N ASN A 550 16.52 19.37 2.41
CA ASN A 550 17.42 18.23 2.11
C ASN A 550 16.72 16.90 1.76
N GLY A 551 15.44 16.94 1.38
CA GLY A 551 14.64 15.74 1.10
C GLY A 551 14.26 14.94 2.36
N GLY A 552 14.43 15.51 3.56
CA GLY A 552 13.89 14.96 4.80
C GLY A 552 12.54 15.58 5.18
N LEU A 553 12.11 15.35 6.42
CA LEU A 553 10.84 15.80 6.97
C LEU A 553 10.93 17.13 7.73
N VAL A 554 12.13 17.56 8.15
CA VAL A 554 12.31 18.74 9.02
C VAL A 554 12.91 19.94 8.30
N GLY A 555 12.66 21.14 8.81
CA GLY A 555 13.32 22.37 8.36
C GLY A 555 14.76 22.57 8.84
N GLU A 556 15.40 23.66 8.40
CA GLU A 556 16.83 23.93 8.64
C GLU A 556 17.22 23.95 10.12
N LEU A 557 16.39 24.55 10.98
CA LEU A 557 16.71 24.72 12.40
C LEU A 557 16.71 23.38 13.13
N PHE A 558 15.66 22.59 12.97
CA PHE A 558 15.58 21.25 13.58
C PHE A 558 16.62 20.32 12.97
N SER A 559 16.81 20.34 11.64
CA SER A 559 17.87 19.58 10.96
C SER A 559 19.25 19.87 11.60
N LYS A 560 19.56 21.14 11.88
CA LYS A 560 20.83 21.53 12.50
C LYS A 560 21.04 20.95 13.90
N VAL A 561 20.00 20.94 14.75
CA VAL A 561 20.06 20.40 16.11
C VAL A 561 20.16 18.87 16.08
N LEU A 562 19.38 18.21 15.22
CA LEU A 562 19.39 16.76 15.08
C LEU A 562 20.74 16.25 14.57
N ILE A 563 21.30 16.87 13.52
CA ILE A 563 22.63 16.51 12.99
C ILE A 563 23.71 16.65 14.08
N ASP A 564 23.70 17.74 14.86
CA ASP A 564 24.65 17.92 15.97
C ASP A 564 24.50 16.80 17.00
N GLN A 565 23.28 16.55 17.49
CA GLN A 565 23.04 15.57 18.55
C GLN A 565 23.45 14.16 18.10
N PHE A 566 22.94 13.68 16.96
CA PHE A 566 23.24 12.33 16.48
C PHE A 566 24.71 12.16 16.08
N THR A 567 25.37 13.20 15.56
CA THR A 567 26.83 13.12 15.33
C THR A 567 27.59 12.92 16.64
N ARG A 568 27.22 13.64 17.72
CA ARG A 568 27.87 13.49 19.03
C ARG A 568 27.56 12.16 19.69
N LEU A 569 26.33 11.67 19.58
CA LEU A 569 25.92 10.37 20.09
C LEU A 569 26.73 9.24 19.45
N ARG A 570 27.00 9.33 18.15
CA ARG A 570 27.83 8.35 17.45
C ARG A 570 29.30 8.48 17.76
N ASP A 571 29.85 9.69 17.61
CA ASP A 571 31.30 9.90 17.66
C ASP A 571 31.83 9.85 19.11
N GLY A 572 31.00 10.23 20.09
CA GLY A 572 31.31 10.23 21.52
C GLY A 572 30.98 8.92 22.24
N ASP A 573 30.46 7.92 21.54
CA ASP A 573 30.13 6.61 22.11
C ASP A 573 31.24 5.58 21.84
N ARG A 574 31.95 5.18 22.91
CA ARG A 574 33.02 4.17 22.87
C ARG A 574 32.52 2.81 22.37
N PHE A 575 31.24 2.54 22.59
CA PHE A 575 30.59 1.28 22.28
C PHE A 575 29.69 1.35 21.05
N PHE A 576 29.79 2.43 20.24
CA PHE A 576 29.09 2.53 18.96
C PHE A 576 29.36 1.28 18.12
N TYR A 577 28.33 0.70 17.49
CA TYR A 577 28.37 -0.67 16.98
C TYR A 577 29.52 -0.93 16.01
N LEU A 578 29.89 0.05 15.17
CA LEU A 578 31.01 -0.08 14.24
C LEU A 578 32.38 -0.24 14.93
N ASN A 579 32.55 0.21 16.18
CA ASN A 579 33.77 -0.03 16.96
C ASN A 579 33.86 -1.46 17.49
N GLN A 580 32.75 -2.20 17.47
CA GLN A 580 32.62 -3.52 18.09
C GLN A 580 32.11 -4.56 17.08
N LEU A 581 32.17 -4.24 15.79
CA LEU A 581 31.52 -4.99 14.71
C LEU A 581 32.02 -6.44 14.62
N GLU A 582 33.32 -6.68 14.83
CA GLU A 582 33.88 -8.04 14.78
C GLU A 582 33.24 -8.96 15.83
N ASP A 583 33.18 -8.52 17.09
CA ASP A 583 32.52 -9.28 18.17
C ASP A 583 31.01 -9.41 17.92
N LEU A 584 30.37 -8.34 17.42
CA LEU A 584 28.95 -8.32 17.13
C LEU A 584 28.55 -9.31 16.03
N LEU A 585 29.33 -9.43 14.96
CA LEU A 585 29.08 -10.39 13.87
C LEU A 585 29.27 -11.85 14.29
N VAL A 586 30.03 -12.10 15.36
CA VAL A 586 30.08 -13.43 15.97
C VAL A 586 28.77 -13.71 16.72
N LEU A 587 28.21 -12.72 17.41
CA LEU A 587 26.96 -12.87 18.18
C LEU A 587 25.72 -12.93 17.28
N ASP A 588 25.63 -12.03 16.30
CA ASP A 588 24.56 -11.90 15.32
C ASP A 588 25.16 -11.68 13.92
N PRO A 589 25.29 -12.75 13.11
CA PRO A 589 25.90 -12.68 11.78
C PRO A 589 25.16 -11.79 10.78
N ASP A 590 23.85 -11.59 10.98
CA ASP A 590 22.97 -10.86 10.06
C ASP A 590 22.75 -9.41 10.49
N LEU A 591 23.44 -8.97 11.57
CA LEU A 591 23.30 -7.64 12.15
C LEU A 591 23.26 -6.54 11.08
N GLN A 592 24.28 -6.48 10.21
CA GLN A 592 24.45 -5.39 9.23
C GLN A 592 23.34 -5.27 8.18
N THR A 593 22.55 -6.33 7.98
CA THR A 593 21.43 -6.36 7.04
C THR A 593 20.07 -6.39 7.74
N THR A 594 20.05 -6.55 9.08
CA THR A 594 18.82 -6.56 9.87
C THR A 594 18.11 -5.21 9.79
N THR A 595 16.86 -5.25 9.36
CA THR A 595 15.93 -4.11 9.33
C THR A 595 14.92 -4.20 10.47
N LEU A 596 14.16 -3.11 10.69
CA LEU A 596 13.01 -3.16 11.60
C LEU A 596 11.96 -4.18 11.14
N SER A 597 11.74 -4.33 9.84
CA SER A 597 10.82 -5.34 9.28
C SER A 597 11.25 -6.76 9.60
N ASP A 598 12.55 -7.07 9.57
CA ASP A 598 13.07 -8.37 9.97
C ASP A 598 12.83 -8.64 11.46
N ILE A 599 12.96 -7.62 12.32
CA ILE A 599 12.69 -7.72 13.76
C ILE A 599 11.20 -7.98 14.00
N ILE A 600 10.31 -7.22 13.35
CA ILE A 600 8.86 -7.43 13.47
C ILE A 600 8.52 -8.85 13.02
N SER A 601 8.90 -9.24 11.80
CA SER A 601 8.50 -10.51 11.19
C SER A 601 8.90 -11.75 12.01
N ARG A 602 10.08 -11.73 12.66
CA ARG A 602 10.55 -12.88 13.46
C ARG A 602 10.00 -12.93 14.88
N ASN A 603 9.38 -11.84 15.35
CA ASN A 603 8.86 -11.71 16.71
C ASN A 603 7.33 -11.52 16.77
N THR A 604 6.64 -11.66 15.64
CA THR A 604 5.18 -11.74 15.53
C THR A 604 4.76 -13.11 14.99
N ASP A 605 3.46 -13.41 15.00
CA ASP A 605 2.90 -14.58 14.33
C ASP A 605 3.37 -14.62 12.85
N PRO A 606 3.92 -15.76 12.36
CA PRO A 606 4.41 -15.90 10.99
C PRO A 606 3.36 -15.67 9.88
N ASP A 607 2.07 -15.70 10.21
CA ASP A 607 1.00 -15.42 9.26
C ASP A 607 0.88 -13.91 8.95
N TYR A 608 1.50 -13.03 9.74
CA TYR A 608 1.60 -11.61 9.38
C TYR A 608 2.62 -11.38 8.27
N ILE A 609 2.16 -10.83 7.15
CA ILE A 609 3.04 -10.30 6.10
C ILE A 609 3.46 -8.89 6.50
N ILE A 610 4.76 -8.63 6.54
CA ILE A 610 5.32 -7.29 6.81
C ILE A 610 6.07 -6.85 5.55
N GLN A 611 5.88 -5.58 5.16
CA GLN A 611 6.61 -4.97 4.05
C GLN A 611 8.13 -4.90 4.29
N GLU A 612 8.94 -4.85 3.24
CA GLU A 612 10.40 -4.83 3.33
C GLU A 612 10.91 -3.64 4.14
N ASN A 613 10.24 -2.49 4.05
CA ASN A 613 10.56 -1.31 4.84
C ASN A 613 9.40 -0.87 5.72
N ALA A 614 9.43 -1.24 7.00
CA ALA A 614 8.41 -0.88 7.99
C ALA A 614 8.18 0.63 8.14
N PHE A 615 9.14 1.48 7.76
CA PHE A 615 9.03 2.94 7.82
C PHE A 615 8.31 3.57 6.63
N ILE A 616 8.01 2.83 5.56
CA ILE A 616 7.39 3.36 4.34
C ILE A 616 6.12 2.56 4.03
N VAL A 617 5.03 3.25 3.73
CA VAL A 617 3.79 2.61 3.29
C VAL A 617 3.85 2.35 1.77
N PRO A 618 3.45 1.16 1.26
CA PRO A 618 3.60 0.84 -0.16
C PRO A 618 2.71 1.67 -1.09
N ASN A 619 3.26 2.20 -2.19
CA ASN A 619 2.51 3.05 -3.12
C ASN A 619 1.96 2.27 -4.33
N LEU A 620 0.81 2.70 -4.83
CA LEU A 620 0.19 2.18 -6.05
C LEU A 620 0.66 2.95 -7.28
N SER A 621 0.86 2.23 -8.38
CA SER A 621 1.11 2.78 -9.70
C SER A 621 0.43 1.93 -10.78
N ILE A 622 0.20 2.51 -11.95
CA ILE A 622 -0.30 1.76 -13.12
C ILE A 622 0.68 1.94 -14.29
N ASP A 623 1.11 0.82 -14.87
CA ASP A 623 2.00 0.82 -16.03
C ASP A 623 1.22 1.06 -17.33
N ASP A 624 1.84 1.79 -18.26
CA ASP A 624 1.39 1.86 -19.65
C ASP A 624 1.25 0.47 -20.28
N ALA A 625 0.16 0.24 -21.02
CA ALA A 625 -0.09 -1.05 -21.66
C ALA A 625 0.85 -1.24 -22.85
N ASN A 626 1.88 -2.07 -22.65
CA ASN A 626 2.96 -2.28 -23.62
C ASN A 626 2.73 -3.46 -24.58
N SER A 627 1.63 -4.20 -24.45
CA SER A 627 1.26 -5.28 -25.36
C SER A 627 -0.25 -5.41 -25.50
N SER A 628 -0.71 -5.58 -26.73
CA SER A 628 -2.01 -6.16 -27.01
C SER A 628 -1.87 -7.65 -27.28
N LYS A 629 -2.81 -8.45 -26.77
CA LYS A 629 -2.95 -9.87 -27.10
C LYS A 629 -4.40 -10.13 -27.44
N GLU A 630 -4.66 -10.68 -28.62
CA GLU A 630 -5.96 -11.29 -28.95
C GLU A 630 -7.15 -10.32 -28.71
N GLY A 631 -7.03 -9.06 -29.15
CA GLY A 631 -8.09 -8.04 -28.99
C GLY A 631 -8.21 -7.41 -27.59
N LEU A 632 -7.21 -7.60 -26.72
CA LEU A 632 -7.20 -7.07 -25.36
C LEU A 632 -6.00 -6.14 -25.12
N LEU A 633 -6.24 -5.06 -24.37
CA LEU A 633 -5.20 -4.27 -23.72
C LEU A 633 -5.08 -4.71 -22.26
N GLU A 634 -3.85 -5.00 -21.82
CA GLU A 634 -3.52 -5.36 -20.44
C GLU A 634 -2.74 -4.20 -19.78
N PHE A 635 -3.31 -3.64 -18.71
CA PHE A 635 -2.64 -2.65 -17.87
C PHE A 635 -2.29 -3.30 -16.53
N VAL A 636 -1.04 -3.16 -16.09
CA VAL A 636 -0.59 -3.74 -14.82
C VAL A 636 -0.61 -2.64 -13.76
N VAL A 637 -1.36 -2.88 -12.68
CA VAL A 637 -1.35 -2.05 -11.49
C VAL A 637 -0.40 -2.70 -10.50
N ASN A 638 0.62 -1.95 -10.06
CA ASN A 638 1.65 -2.40 -9.16
C ASN A 638 1.51 -1.74 -7.78
N LEU A 639 1.85 -2.49 -6.74
CA LEU A 639 2.13 -2.01 -5.41
C LEU A 639 3.65 -2.07 -5.21
N SER A 640 4.26 -0.99 -4.73
CA SER A 640 5.73 -0.87 -4.65
C SER A 640 6.41 -1.91 -3.74
N ASP A 641 5.65 -2.50 -2.83
CA ASP A 641 6.06 -3.54 -1.89
C ASP A 641 4.80 -4.32 -1.44
N VAL A 642 4.95 -5.46 -0.77
CA VAL A 642 3.83 -6.13 -0.10
C VAL A 642 3.27 -5.24 1.01
N SER A 643 2.01 -5.42 1.38
CA SER A 643 1.38 -4.68 2.49
C SER A 643 0.83 -5.65 3.53
N SER A 644 0.93 -5.29 4.82
CA SER A 644 0.30 -6.06 5.90
C SER A 644 -1.23 -6.02 5.84
N SER A 645 -1.82 -4.96 5.28
CA SER A 645 -3.27 -4.84 5.10
C SER A 645 -3.71 -5.09 3.66
N ILE A 646 -4.98 -5.47 3.49
CA ILE A 646 -5.64 -5.46 2.17
C ILE A 646 -5.63 -4.04 1.60
N VAL A 647 -5.18 -3.92 0.35
CA VAL A 647 -5.20 -2.66 -0.43
C VAL A 647 -6.22 -2.79 -1.54
N THR A 648 -7.08 -1.80 -1.68
CA THR A 648 -8.05 -1.71 -2.79
C THR A 648 -7.82 -0.45 -3.59
N VAL A 649 -8.07 -0.51 -4.89
CA VAL A 649 -8.03 0.66 -5.76
C VAL A 649 -9.08 0.54 -6.84
N ASP A 650 -9.83 1.62 -7.07
CA ASP A 650 -10.81 1.68 -8.14
C ASP A 650 -10.10 1.99 -9.45
N PHE A 651 -10.64 1.48 -10.55
CA PHE A 651 -10.17 1.79 -11.88
C PHE A 651 -11.33 2.05 -12.83
N GLU A 652 -11.08 2.89 -13.82
CA GLU A 652 -11.98 3.12 -14.94
C GLU A 652 -11.19 3.44 -16.22
N THR A 653 -11.70 2.96 -17.35
CA THR A 653 -11.24 3.40 -18.68
C THR A 653 -11.72 4.81 -18.99
N ILE A 654 -10.85 5.64 -19.54
CA ILE A 654 -11.12 7.00 -20.01
C ILE A 654 -10.78 7.07 -21.51
N ASP A 655 -11.57 7.82 -22.27
CA ASP A 655 -11.29 8.09 -23.67
C ASP A 655 -9.92 8.78 -23.81
N GLY A 656 -9.09 8.28 -24.71
CA GLY A 656 -7.85 8.94 -25.11
C GLY A 656 -8.06 9.63 -26.45
N THR A 657 -7.53 9.02 -27.51
CA THR A 657 -7.96 9.29 -28.89
C THR A 657 -9.01 8.29 -29.36
N ALA A 658 -9.04 7.10 -28.75
CA ALA A 658 -10.10 6.11 -28.91
C ALA A 658 -11.37 6.50 -28.14
N THR A 659 -12.52 6.15 -28.70
CA THR A 659 -13.87 6.43 -28.20
C THR A 659 -14.52 5.16 -27.61
N LYS A 660 -14.96 5.26 -26.35
CA LYS A 660 -15.70 4.20 -25.67
C LYS A 660 -16.97 3.80 -26.41
N GLY A 661 -17.13 2.49 -26.66
CA GLY A 661 -18.27 1.89 -27.34
C GLY A 661 -18.11 1.81 -28.86
N GLU A 662 -17.11 2.48 -29.43
CA GLU A 662 -16.71 2.36 -30.84
C GLU A 662 -15.43 1.52 -30.92
N ASP A 663 -14.39 1.91 -30.18
CA ASP A 663 -13.04 1.32 -30.29
C ASP A 663 -12.72 0.37 -29.13
N TYR A 664 -13.38 0.56 -27.99
CA TYR A 664 -13.18 -0.28 -26.81
C TYR A 664 -14.42 -0.35 -25.92
N ALA A 665 -14.58 -1.45 -25.18
CA ALA A 665 -15.64 -1.62 -24.21
C ALA A 665 -15.27 -1.02 -22.86
N GLU A 666 -16.22 -0.35 -22.20
CA GLU A 666 -16.02 0.17 -20.84
C GLU A 666 -15.50 -0.92 -19.89
N SER A 667 -14.42 -0.62 -19.17
CA SER A 667 -13.93 -1.44 -18.09
C SER A 667 -13.78 -0.58 -16.85
N LYS A 668 -14.44 -0.98 -15.76
CA LYS A 668 -14.34 -0.32 -14.45
C LYS A 668 -14.56 -1.32 -13.34
N GLY A 669 -13.99 -1.07 -12.18
CA GLY A 669 -14.16 -1.92 -11.01
C GLY A 669 -13.18 -1.57 -9.91
N THR A 670 -13.04 -2.47 -8.95
CA THR A 670 -12.10 -2.34 -7.83
C THR A 670 -11.15 -3.52 -7.85
N LEU A 671 -9.85 -3.24 -7.87
CA LEU A 671 -8.81 -4.24 -7.65
C LEU A 671 -8.59 -4.42 -6.14
N THR A 672 -8.32 -5.66 -5.71
CA THR A 672 -8.01 -5.99 -4.32
C THR A 672 -6.70 -6.76 -4.27
N PHE A 673 -5.71 -6.19 -3.61
CA PHE A 673 -4.43 -6.81 -3.28
C PHE A 673 -4.54 -7.37 -1.87
N ASN A 674 -4.50 -8.70 -1.76
CA ASN A 674 -4.38 -9.38 -0.46
C ASN A 674 -2.93 -9.27 0.02
N PRO A 675 -2.66 -9.48 1.33
CA PRO A 675 -1.29 -9.52 1.84
C PRO A 675 -0.39 -10.44 1.00
N GLY A 676 0.78 -9.93 0.63
CA GLY A 676 1.74 -10.63 -0.23
C GLY A 676 1.56 -10.44 -1.74
N GLU A 677 0.46 -9.82 -2.21
CA GLU A 677 0.27 -9.51 -3.64
C GLU A 677 0.80 -8.11 -3.99
N THR A 678 1.59 -7.99 -5.05
CA THR A 678 2.16 -6.70 -5.51
C THR A 678 1.74 -6.28 -6.91
N SER A 679 0.99 -7.11 -7.64
CA SER A 679 0.54 -6.77 -8.99
C SER A 679 -0.87 -7.30 -9.28
N LYS A 680 -1.66 -6.52 -10.02
CA LYS A 680 -2.95 -6.91 -10.59
C LYS A 680 -3.04 -6.44 -12.04
N THR A 681 -3.85 -7.11 -12.85
CA THR A 681 -4.02 -6.75 -14.26
C THR A 681 -5.44 -6.29 -14.52
N ILE A 682 -5.57 -5.13 -15.15
CA ILE A 682 -6.81 -4.64 -15.74
C ILE A 682 -6.80 -5.05 -17.21
N THR A 683 -7.91 -5.63 -17.65
CA THR A 683 -8.12 -5.98 -19.05
C THR A 683 -9.18 -5.06 -19.65
N VAL A 684 -8.86 -4.48 -20.81
CA VAL A 684 -9.78 -3.69 -21.63
C VAL A 684 -9.98 -4.41 -22.96
N ASN A 685 -11.24 -4.67 -23.32
CA ASN A 685 -11.56 -5.30 -24.60
C ASN A 685 -11.60 -4.23 -25.69
N LEU A 686 -10.91 -4.46 -26.79
CA LEU A 686 -11.04 -3.68 -28.00
C LEU A 686 -12.32 -4.09 -28.74
N LEU A 687 -12.92 -3.14 -29.45
CA LEU A 687 -14.09 -3.34 -30.29
C LEU A 687 -13.66 -3.16 -31.74
N ASN A 688 -14.24 -3.98 -32.62
CA ASN A 688 -13.96 -3.92 -34.05
C ASN A 688 -14.88 -2.88 -34.72
N SER A 689 -14.29 -1.86 -35.34
CA SER A 689 -15.00 -0.89 -36.20
C SER A 689 -14.82 -1.30 -37.67
N SER A 690 -15.80 -1.03 -38.54
CA SER A 690 -15.71 -1.36 -39.99
C SER A 690 -14.99 -0.29 -40.82
N VAL A 691 -14.37 0.68 -40.15
CA VAL A 691 -13.77 1.85 -40.76
C VAL A 691 -12.28 1.83 -40.48
N LEU A 692 -11.47 2.02 -41.52
CA LEU A 692 -10.05 2.26 -41.34
C LEU A 692 -9.87 3.63 -40.65
N GLU A 693 -9.35 3.61 -39.43
CA GLU A 693 -9.18 4.79 -38.58
C GLU A 693 -7.69 5.14 -38.41
N ASP A 694 -7.41 6.29 -37.81
CA ASP A 694 -6.04 6.65 -37.42
C ASP A 694 -5.61 5.81 -36.21
N ASN A 695 -4.31 5.86 -35.86
CA ASN A 695 -3.84 5.16 -34.65
C ASN A 695 -4.38 5.83 -33.38
N GLU A 696 -4.97 5.04 -32.49
CA GLU A 696 -5.68 5.57 -31.32
C GLU A 696 -5.24 4.92 -29.99
N THR A 697 -5.46 5.62 -28.88
CA THR A 697 -5.04 5.21 -27.54
C THR A 697 -6.21 5.22 -26.57
N VAL A 698 -6.23 4.23 -25.68
CA VAL A 698 -7.14 4.15 -24.53
C VAL A 698 -6.37 4.55 -23.27
N LEU A 699 -7.02 5.29 -22.37
CA LEU A 699 -6.47 5.63 -21.05
C LEU A 699 -7.13 4.78 -19.97
N VAL A 700 -6.38 4.42 -18.92
CA VAL A 700 -6.93 3.83 -17.70
C VAL A 700 -6.49 4.65 -16.52
N LYS A 701 -7.46 5.09 -15.72
CA LYS A 701 -7.22 5.82 -14.48
C LYS A 701 -7.47 4.91 -13.29
N ILE A 702 -6.61 5.02 -12.28
CA ILE A 702 -6.85 4.43 -10.95
C ILE A 702 -7.11 5.54 -9.92
N ASP A 703 -8.06 5.33 -9.01
CA ASP A 703 -8.37 6.26 -7.92
C ASP A 703 -8.98 5.54 -6.70
N ASN A 704 -9.40 6.34 -5.69
CA ASN A 704 -10.03 5.86 -4.46
C ASN A 704 -9.25 4.72 -3.75
N ALA A 705 -7.92 4.80 -3.76
CA ALA A 705 -7.09 3.81 -3.07
C ALA A 705 -7.41 3.77 -1.58
N SER A 706 -7.54 2.56 -1.02
CA SER A 706 -7.61 2.37 0.42
C SER A 706 -6.21 2.21 0.99
N ASN A 707 -5.94 2.96 2.06
CA ASN A 707 -4.73 2.85 2.90
C ASN A 707 -3.39 3.16 2.21
N GLN A 708 -3.37 3.50 0.92
CA GLN A 708 -2.15 3.76 0.15
C GLN A 708 -2.25 4.99 -0.72
N ASN A 709 -1.10 5.58 -1.05
CA ASN A 709 -1.03 6.66 -2.03
C ASN A 709 -0.88 6.11 -3.45
N ILE A 710 -1.29 6.92 -4.41
CA ILE A 710 -1.15 6.62 -5.83
C ILE A 710 -0.04 7.52 -6.37
N GLU A 711 1.10 6.93 -6.74
CA GLU A 711 2.24 7.63 -7.33
C GLU A 711 1.98 7.99 -8.80
N ASP A 712 1.43 7.04 -9.55
CA ASP A 712 0.97 7.23 -10.92
C ASP A 712 -0.47 6.71 -11.05
N ASN A 713 -1.36 7.59 -11.48
CA ASN A 713 -2.79 7.32 -11.53
C ASN A 713 -3.36 7.19 -12.94
N LEU A 714 -2.54 7.32 -13.98
CA LEU A 714 -3.02 7.33 -15.36
C LEU A 714 -2.05 6.59 -16.29
N ALA A 715 -2.50 5.48 -16.84
CA ALA A 715 -1.77 4.75 -17.86
C ALA A 715 -2.37 4.97 -19.26
N VAL A 716 -1.49 4.94 -20.26
CA VAL A 716 -1.82 5.06 -21.68
C VAL A 716 -1.59 3.72 -22.36
N SER A 717 -2.49 3.33 -23.25
CA SER A 717 -2.23 2.19 -24.12
C SER A 717 -1.16 2.52 -25.16
N LYS A 718 -0.47 1.51 -25.68
CA LYS A 718 0.09 1.64 -27.02
C LYS A 718 -1.01 2.00 -28.02
N PRO A 719 -0.68 2.76 -29.07
CA PRO A 719 -1.64 3.01 -30.12
C PRO A 719 -2.15 1.68 -30.68
N ILE A 720 -3.45 1.55 -30.86
CA ILE A 720 -4.08 0.55 -31.71
C ILE A 720 -3.61 0.92 -33.12
N VAL A 721 -2.74 0.09 -33.71
CA VAL A 721 -2.03 0.45 -34.96
C VAL A 721 -2.77 -0.12 -36.14
N ASN A 722 -3.29 0.71 -37.03
CA ASN A 722 -3.76 0.28 -38.34
C ASN A 722 -2.59 0.35 -39.34
N ARG A 723 -2.40 -0.68 -40.18
CA ARG A 723 -1.30 -0.72 -41.15
C ARG A 723 -1.78 -0.86 -42.57
N GLU A 724 -1.09 -0.15 -43.46
CA GLU A 724 -1.05 -0.43 -44.89
C GLU A 724 0.22 -1.25 -45.17
N ILE A 725 0.06 -2.51 -45.55
CA ILE A 725 1.13 -3.45 -45.86
C ILE A 725 1.01 -3.83 -47.34
N LYS A 726 2.07 -3.58 -48.11
CA LYS A 726 2.14 -3.96 -49.52
C LYS A 726 3.30 -4.91 -49.73
N GLY A 727 3.02 -6.08 -50.30
CA GLY A 727 3.97 -7.10 -50.71
C GLY A 727 4.80 -6.69 -51.92
N THR A 728 5.42 -7.68 -52.53
CA THR A 728 6.26 -7.57 -53.72
C THR A 728 5.72 -8.48 -54.80
N ASP A 729 6.35 -8.48 -55.99
CA ASP A 729 5.96 -9.41 -57.05
C ASP A 729 6.49 -10.86 -56.83
N PHE A 730 6.78 -11.24 -55.58
CA PHE A 730 7.28 -12.57 -55.18
C PHE A 730 6.48 -13.11 -53.99
N ASN A 731 6.54 -14.43 -53.78
CA ASN A 731 5.90 -15.10 -52.63
C ASN A 731 6.31 -14.49 -51.27
N ASP A 732 5.36 -13.80 -50.65
CA ASP A 732 5.51 -13.05 -49.41
C ASP A 732 4.79 -13.72 -48.22
N TYR A 733 5.20 -13.30 -47.02
CA TYR A 733 4.55 -13.67 -45.76
C TYR A 733 4.16 -12.37 -45.04
N LEU A 734 2.92 -11.95 -45.21
CA LEU A 734 2.39 -10.68 -44.75
C LEU A 734 1.52 -10.88 -43.51
N LYS A 735 1.66 -10.00 -42.52
CA LYS A 735 0.99 -10.13 -41.23
C LYS A 735 0.62 -8.78 -40.64
N GLY A 736 -0.67 -8.60 -40.38
CA GLY A 736 -1.27 -7.44 -39.73
C GLY A 736 -1.00 -7.34 -38.22
N THR A 737 -1.55 -6.31 -37.61
CA THR A 737 -1.50 -5.95 -36.20
C THR A 737 -2.70 -6.54 -35.44
N PHE A 738 -3.41 -5.73 -34.66
CA PHE A 738 -4.67 -6.09 -34.01
C PHE A 738 -5.68 -4.94 -34.20
N GLY A 739 -5.46 -4.08 -35.20
CA GLY A 739 -6.37 -3.03 -35.65
C GLY A 739 -6.76 -3.32 -37.11
N ASN A 740 -7.59 -2.46 -37.70
CA ASN A 740 -8.09 -2.65 -39.06
C ASN A 740 -6.97 -2.41 -40.09
N ASP A 741 -6.45 -3.46 -40.70
CA ASP A 741 -5.33 -3.39 -41.63
C ASP A 741 -5.76 -3.46 -43.09
N LEU A 742 -4.96 -2.83 -43.96
CA LEU A 742 -4.99 -2.99 -45.42
C LEU A 742 -3.73 -3.77 -45.84
N ILE A 743 -3.89 -4.99 -46.34
CA ILE A 743 -2.77 -5.85 -46.77
C ILE A 743 -2.96 -6.25 -48.24
N GLU A 744 -2.01 -5.86 -49.10
CA GLU A 744 -1.98 -6.20 -50.53
C GLU A 744 -0.77 -7.11 -50.83
N GLY A 745 -0.98 -8.32 -51.36
CA GLY A 745 0.06 -9.30 -51.72
C GLY A 745 0.81 -8.98 -53.01
N LEU A 746 0.07 -8.53 -54.04
CA LEU A 746 0.53 -8.21 -55.40
C LEU A 746 0.71 -9.41 -56.33
N SER A 747 1.89 -9.99 -56.46
CA SER A 747 2.11 -11.13 -57.35
C SER A 747 2.99 -12.18 -56.69
N GLY A 748 2.81 -13.44 -57.01
CA GLY A 748 3.44 -14.55 -56.29
C GLY A 748 2.42 -15.29 -55.43
N ASN A 749 2.84 -16.40 -54.83
CA ASN A 749 1.97 -17.22 -53.98
C ASN A 749 2.19 -16.84 -52.51
N ASP A 750 1.33 -15.99 -51.99
CA ASP A 750 1.48 -15.28 -50.73
C ASP A 750 0.77 -15.97 -49.57
N LYS A 751 1.18 -15.57 -48.35
CA LYS A 751 0.50 -15.95 -47.11
C LYS A 751 0.18 -14.69 -46.32
N ILE A 752 -1.09 -14.38 -46.21
CA ILE A 752 -1.60 -13.16 -45.58
C ILE A 752 -2.34 -13.54 -44.28
N PHE A 753 -2.01 -12.85 -43.19
CA PHE A 753 -2.66 -13.01 -41.89
C PHE A 753 -3.09 -11.65 -41.35
N GLY A 754 -4.40 -11.36 -41.37
CA GLY A 754 -4.97 -10.10 -40.86
C GLY A 754 -4.79 -9.95 -39.35
N ARG A 755 -5.22 -10.98 -38.62
CA ARG A 755 -5.29 -11.10 -37.15
C ARG A 755 -6.58 -10.46 -36.64
N PHE A 756 -6.53 -9.64 -35.59
CA PHE A 756 -7.75 -9.08 -34.99
C PHE A 756 -8.00 -7.70 -35.58
N GLY A 757 -9.26 -7.33 -35.77
CA GLY A 757 -9.64 -6.10 -36.48
C GLY A 757 -10.35 -6.46 -37.78
N ASN A 758 -11.18 -5.56 -38.30
CA ASN A 758 -11.86 -5.76 -39.57
C ASN A 758 -10.88 -5.42 -40.70
N ASP A 759 -10.26 -6.44 -41.28
CA ASP A 759 -9.15 -6.26 -42.20
C ASP A 759 -9.61 -6.27 -43.67
N TYR A 760 -8.86 -5.58 -44.52
CA TYR A 760 -8.94 -5.71 -45.98
C TYR A 760 -7.70 -6.42 -46.49
N LEU A 761 -7.87 -7.65 -46.96
CA LEU A 761 -6.79 -8.55 -47.36
C LEU A 761 -6.93 -8.89 -48.85
N ASP A 762 -5.97 -8.50 -49.67
CA ASP A 762 -5.94 -8.73 -51.11
C ASP A 762 -4.71 -9.58 -51.48
N GLY A 763 -4.92 -10.78 -52.02
CA GLY A 763 -3.87 -11.72 -52.45
C GLY A 763 -3.15 -11.22 -53.69
N GLY A 764 -3.91 -10.90 -54.73
CA GLY A 764 -3.38 -10.39 -55.99
C GLY A 764 -3.25 -11.49 -57.04
N GLU A 765 -2.06 -11.69 -57.62
CA GLU A 765 -1.81 -12.66 -58.69
C GLU A 765 -0.97 -13.84 -58.17
N GLY A 766 -1.50 -15.05 -58.13
CA GLY A 766 -0.80 -16.26 -57.69
C GLY A 766 -1.72 -17.15 -56.87
N ASP A 767 -1.26 -18.34 -56.46
CA ASP A 767 -2.09 -19.19 -55.58
C ASP A 767 -1.85 -18.78 -54.11
N ASP A 768 -2.76 -17.98 -53.55
CA ASP A 768 -2.62 -17.31 -52.27
C ASP A 768 -3.31 -18.02 -51.11
N LYS A 769 -2.84 -17.71 -49.89
CA LYS A 769 -3.44 -18.19 -48.64
C LYS A 769 -3.73 -17.02 -47.73
N ILE A 770 -5.01 -16.70 -47.61
CA ILE A 770 -5.50 -15.60 -46.81
C ILE A 770 -6.22 -16.15 -45.58
N ASN A 771 -5.93 -15.53 -44.45
CA ASN A 771 -6.57 -15.84 -43.19
C ASN A 771 -6.85 -14.54 -42.46
N GLY A 772 -8.14 -14.20 -42.40
CA GLY A 772 -8.67 -13.03 -41.70
C GLY A 772 -8.22 -13.04 -40.25
N ASP A 773 -8.59 -14.09 -39.53
CA ASP A 773 -8.44 -14.08 -38.08
C ASP A 773 -7.42 -15.06 -37.46
N SER A 774 -6.92 -14.75 -36.26
CA SER A 774 -5.77 -15.45 -35.64
C SER A 774 -6.03 -16.85 -35.08
N ASN A 775 -7.27 -17.36 -35.17
CA ASN A 775 -7.66 -18.65 -34.58
C ASN A 775 -7.44 -19.88 -35.47
N PHE A 776 -6.96 -19.71 -36.72
CA PHE A 776 -6.52 -20.84 -37.52
C PHE A 776 -5.14 -21.36 -37.03
N GLY A 777 -5.14 -22.17 -35.97
CA GLY A 777 -4.01 -23.08 -35.71
C GLY A 777 -3.60 -23.39 -34.27
N ARG A 778 -4.12 -22.74 -33.21
CA ARG A 778 -3.82 -23.18 -31.83
C ARG A 778 -4.76 -24.29 -31.38
N ARG A 779 -4.49 -25.50 -31.90
CA ARG A 779 -4.59 -26.72 -31.08
C ARG A 779 -3.58 -26.63 -29.93
N SER A 780 -3.81 -25.76 -28.95
CA SER A 780 -3.43 -26.06 -27.58
C SER A 780 -4.29 -27.27 -27.22
N GLN A 781 -3.81 -28.51 -27.18
CA GLN A 781 -3.10 -29.07 -26.04
C GLN A 781 -3.61 -28.61 -24.65
N LEU A 782 -4.83 -28.07 -24.56
CA LEU A 782 -5.60 -28.07 -23.32
C LEU A 782 -5.98 -29.51 -23.05
N ASN A 783 -5.13 -30.13 -22.23
CA ASN A 783 -5.31 -31.43 -21.61
C ASN A 783 -6.80 -31.71 -21.36
N ARG A 784 -7.27 -32.85 -21.89
CA ARG A 784 -8.60 -33.43 -21.62
C ARG A 784 -8.73 -33.93 -20.17
N LYS A 785 -8.42 -33.11 -19.16
CA LYS A 785 -8.48 -33.51 -17.74
C LYS A 785 -9.03 -32.52 -16.74
N SER A 786 -9.49 -31.33 -17.12
CA SER A 786 -10.09 -30.41 -16.16
C SER A 786 -11.42 -29.87 -16.68
N PHE A 787 -12.41 -30.76 -16.78
CA PHE A 787 -13.83 -30.39 -16.88
C PHE A 787 -14.62 -30.92 -15.67
N SER A 788 -13.93 -31.10 -14.54
CA SER A 788 -14.57 -31.37 -13.25
C SER A 788 -13.86 -30.56 -12.16
N THR A 789 -14.68 -29.79 -11.45
CA THR A 789 -14.44 -29.20 -10.13
C THR A 789 -13.33 -28.14 -10.05
N GLU A 790 -13.70 -26.89 -10.36
CA GLU A 790 -13.44 -25.68 -9.56
C GLU A 790 -13.68 -24.45 -10.45
N LEU A 791 -14.94 -24.11 -10.63
CA LEU A 791 -15.37 -22.91 -11.34
C LEU A 791 -16.45 -22.28 -10.48
N SER A 792 -16.08 -21.20 -9.78
CA SER A 792 -17.02 -20.34 -9.10
C SER A 792 -18.01 -19.78 -10.13
N ASN A 793 -19.26 -19.63 -9.72
CA ASN A 793 -20.43 -19.47 -10.58
C ASN A 793 -20.55 -18.13 -11.34
N ASN A 794 -19.47 -17.38 -11.58
CA ASN A 794 -19.55 -16.08 -12.26
C ASN A 794 -18.65 -15.87 -13.48
N ASP A 795 -17.78 -16.81 -13.86
CA ASP A 795 -16.77 -16.50 -14.90
C ASP A 795 -16.76 -17.43 -16.13
N ILE A 796 -17.69 -18.39 -16.23
CA ILE A 796 -17.74 -19.30 -17.38
C ILE A 796 -19.16 -19.49 -17.87
N ARG A 797 -19.53 -18.69 -18.88
CA ARG A 797 -20.25 -19.14 -20.11
C ARG A 797 -20.71 -18.03 -21.06
N GLN A 798 -20.29 -16.76 -20.94
CA GLN A 798 -20.78 -15.73 -21.88
C GLN A 798 -19.75 -14.75 -22.48
N ASN A 799 -18.47 -14.73 -22.09
CA ASN A 799 -17.59 -13.61 -22.49
C ASN A 799 -16.28 -13.94 -23.23
N ARG A 800 -15.92 -15.20 -23.49
CA ARG A 800 -14.63 -15.50 -24.18
C ARG A 800 -14.71 -15.72 -25.70
N PHE A 801 -15.90 -15.87 -26.27
CA PHE A 801 -16.02 -16.24 -27.69
C PHE A 801 -17.03 -15.39 -28.49
N SER A 802 -17.76 -14.47 -27.86
CA SER A 802 -18.82 -13.68 -28.53
C SER A 802 -18.49 -12.20 -28.69
N ARG A 803 -17.22 -11.81 -28.47
CA ARG A 803 -16.75 -10.42 -28.56
C ARG A 803 -15.44 -10.28 -29.34
N LEU A 804 -15.04 -11.34 -30.06
CA LEU A 804 -13.81 -11.37 -30.84
C LEU A 804 -14.08 -11.63 -32.32
N ASP A 805 -15.28 -11.28 -32.79
CA ASP A 805 -15.72 -11.51 -34.16
C ASP A 805 -15.20 -10.36 -35.03
N SER A 806 -14.34 -10.66 -36.00
CA SER A 806 -13.78 -9.70 -36.96
C SER A 806 -14.48 -9.92 -38.30
N ASN A 807 -14.97 -8.84 -38.89
CA ASN A 807 -15.65 -8.86 -40.18
C ASN A 807 -14.65 -8.49 -41.27
N ASP A 808 -14.02 -9.49 -41.87
CA ASP A 808 -12.93 -9.30 -42.81
C ASP A 808 -13.43 -9.22 -44.26
N THR A 809 -12.75 -8.41 -45.08
CA THR A 809 -12.89 -8.43 -46.54
C THR A 809 -11.67 -9.09 -47.16
N GLN A 810 -11.84 -10.25 -47.80
CA GLN A 810 -10.76 -11.03 -48.39
C GLN A 810 -10.96 -11.16 -49.90
N LEU A 811 -9.92 -10.83 -50.68
CA LEU A 811 -9.88 -10.95 -52.12
C LEU A 811 -8.74 -11.91 -52.49
N GLY A 812 -9.03 -13.03 -53.17
CA GLY A 812 -8.02 -13.96 -53.68
C GLY A 812 -7.27 -13.35 -54.86
N GLY A 813 -8.02 -12.97 -55.90
CA GLY A 813 -7.46 -12.34 -57.09
C GLY A 813 -7.36 -13.33 -58.23
N ASN A 814 -6.20 -13.47 -58.87
CA ASN A 814 -6.00 -14.46 -59.94
C ASN A 814 -5.16 -15.62 -59.42
N GLY A 815 -5.65 -16.85 -59.43
CA GLY A 815 -4.96 -18.03 -58.97
C GLY A 815 -5.91 -19.03 -58.34
N ASN A 816 -5.40 -20.13 -57.77
CA ASN A 816 -6.23 -21.04 -56.98
C ASN A 816 -6.04 -20.72 -55.49
N ASP A 817 -6.91 -19.88 -54.97
CA ASP A 817 -6.73 -19.26 -53.67
C ASP A 817 -7.40 -20.05 -52.55
N THR A 818 -6.92 -19.84 -51.33
CA THR A 818 -7.55 -20.37 -50.12
C THR A 818 -7.81 -19.25 -49.14
N LEU A 819 -9.08 -18.88 -48.98
CA LEU A 819 -9.56 -17.84 -48.07
C LEU A 819 -10.19 -18.49 -46.84
N ASN A 820 -9.89 -17.93 -45.67
CA ASN A 820 -10.47 -18.35 -44.40
C ASN A 820 -10.90 -17.10 -43.64
N GLY A 821 -12.20 -16.93 -43.50
CA GLY A 821 -12.85 -15.80 -42.82
C GLY A 821 -12.44 -15.76 -41.36
N GLY A 822 -12.90 -16.75 -40.61
CA GLY A 822 -12.61 -16.83 -39.18
C GLY A 822 -13.90 -16.84 -38.39
N PHE A 823 -14.04 -15.92 -37.42
CA PHE A 823 -15.30 -15.69 -36.73
C PHE A 823 -15.73 -14.26 -37.03
N GLY A 824 -16.97 -14.06 -37.47
CA GLY A 824 -17.50 -12.74 -37.83
C GLY A 824 -18.29 -12.83 -39.12
N LYS A 825 -18.71 -11.68 -39.65
CA LYS A 825 -19.39 -11.57 -40.95
C LYS A 825 -18.35 -11.23 -42.00
N ASP A 826 -17.85 -12.25 -42.66
CA ASP A 826 -16.77 -12.11 -43.62
C ASP A 826 -17.31 -11.93 -45.04
N THR A 827 -16.63 -11.12 -45.82
CA THR A 827 -16.85 -10.99 -47.27
C THR A 827 -15.65 -11.57 -48.00
N GLN A 828 -15.84 -12.67 -48.71
CA GLN A 828 -14.78 -13.37 -49.44
C GLN A 828 -15.09 -13.39 -50.93
N LEU A 829 -14.13 -12.92 -51.75
CA LEU A 829 -14.14 -13.04 -53.19
C LEU A 829 -12.94 -13.89 -53.63
N GLY A 830 -13.18 -15.02 -54.29
CA GLY A 830 -12.13 -15.89 -54.85
C GLY A 830 -11.41 -15.21 -56.00
N GLY A 831 -12.12 -14.90 -57.09
CA GLY A 831 -11.58 -14.25 -58.27
C GLY A 831 -11.42 -15.20 -59.45
N ASP A 832 -10.29 -15.18 -60.15
CA ASP A 832 -10.03 -16.05 -61.31
C ASP A 832 -9.24 -17.29 -60.89
N GLY A 833 -9.84 -18.48 -60.93
CA GLY A 833 -9.19 -19.78 -60.72
C GLY A 833 -10.07 -20.72 -59.92
N ASN A 834 -9.51 -21.82 -59.39
CA ASN A 834 -10.31 -22.79 -58.60
C ASN A 834 -10.08 -22.52 -57.11
N ASP A 835 -11.00 -21.78 -56.49
CA ASP A 835 -10.80 -21.23 -55.17
C ASP A 835 -11.45 -22.07 -54.07
N VAL A 836 -10.92 -21.93 -52.86
CA VAL A 836 -11.47 -22.53 -51.65
C VAL A 836 -11.78 -21.42 -50.65
N LEU A 837 -13.07 -21.12 -50.49
CA LEU A 837 -13.57 -20.13 -49.55
C LEU A 837 -14.19 -20.84 -48.35
N ASN A 838 -13.69 -20.52 -47.17
CA ASN A 838 -14.25 -21.00 -45.91
C ASN A 838 -14.64 -19.79 -45.08
N GLY A 839 -15.94 -19.62 -44.83
CA GLY A 839 -16.50 -18.58 -43.96
C GLY A 839 -15.99 -18.76 -42.53
N ASP A 840 -16.66 -19.62 -41.77
CA ASP A 840 -16.22 -19.98 -40.43
C ASP A 840 -15.78 -21.46 -40.27
N PHE A 841 -15.39 -21.83 -39.04
CA PHE A 841 -14.91 -23.18 -38.76
C PHE A 841 -16.01 -24.25 -38.95
N LYS A 842 -15.80 -25.13 -39.94
CA LYS A 842 -16.39 -26.48 -39.95
C LYS A 842 -16.19 -27.14 -38.59
N PHE A 843 -17.27 -27.39 -37.83
CA PHE A 843 -17.29 -28.50 -36.88
C PHE A 843 -17.17 -29.81 -37.68
N GLY A 844 -15.95 -30.11 -38.13
CA GLY A 844 -15.60 -31.24 -38.96
C GLY A 844 -15.80 -32.53 -38.19
N GLY A 845 -17.01 -33.08 -38.29
CA GLY A 845 -17.31 -34.49 -38.12
C GLY A 845 -17.18 -35.04 -36.70
N PHE A 846 -18.32 -35.47 -36.17
CA PHE A 846 -18.38 -36.89 -35.78
C PHE A 846 -18.19 -37.76 -37.03
N SER A 847 -16.99 -37.77 -37.63
CA SER A 847 -16.58 -38.88 -38.47
C SER A 847 -16.30 -40.04 -37.52
N ARG A 848 -17.21 -41.02 -37.53
CA ARG A 848 -17.10 -42.29 -36.78
C ARG A 848 -15.83 -43.10 -37.10
N ASN A 849 -14.96 -42.63 -37.97
CA ASN A 849 -13.81 -43.37 -38.48
C ASN A 849 -12.48 -42.65 -38.23
N SER A 850 -12.23 -42.28 -36.96
CA SER A 850 -10.88 -42.42 -36.41
C SER A 850 -10.50 -43.91 -36.49
N TYR A 851 -9.96 -44.30 -37.63
CA TYR A 851 -9.27 -45.54 -37.96
C TYR A 851 -9.31 -46.65 -36.90
N ARG A 852 -10.02 -47.74 -37.21
CA ARG A 852 -9.47 -49.11 -37.19
C ARG A 852 -8.36 -49.39 -36.17
N GLN A 853 -8.56 -49.07 -34.91
CA GLN A 853 -7.82 -49.62 -33.78
C GLN A 853 -8.81 -49.82 -32.63
N ASN A 854 -9.65 -50.82 -32.79
CA ASN A 854 -9.76 -51.90 -31.81
C ASN A 854 -10.74 -52.93 -32.35
N ARG A 855 -10.18 -54.07 -32.77
CA ARG A 855 -10.92 -55.33 -32.82
C ARG A 855 -11.55 -55.57 -31.45
N GLN A 856 -12.74 -56.17 -31.46
CA GLN A 856 -13.56 -56.54 -30.30
C GLN A 856 -14.22 -55.29 -29.69
N ILE A 857 -15.54 -55.13 -29.79
CA ILE A 857 -16.50 -55.85 -28.96
C ILE A 857 -17.82 -56.01 -29.72
N GLU A 858 -18.36 -57.23 -29.63
CA GLU A 858 -19.63 -57.67 -30.18
C GLU A 858 -20.84 -56.97 -29.54
N SER A 859 -21.88 -56.81 -30.35
CA SER A 859 -23.29 -57.08 -30.04
C SER A 859 -23.89 -56.56 -28.72
N ASN A 860 -24.81 -55.59 -28.87
CA ASN A 860 -26.17 -55.55 -28.31
C ASN A 860 -26.59 -54.15 -27.79
N ASN A 861 -27.82 -53.77 -28.14
CA ASN A 861 -28.63 -52.67 -27.61
C ASN A 861 -28.39 -51.24 -28.11
N LEU A 862 -28.73 -51.01 -29.39
CA LEU A 862 -28.97 -49.67 -29.95
C LEU A 862 -30.45 -49.21 -29.87
N SER A 863 -31.30 -49.90 -29.09
CA SER A 863 -32.76 -49.65 -29.05
C SER A 863 -33.22 -48.57 -28.07
N ASN A 864 -32.33 -47.86 -27.36
CA ASN A 864 -32.71 -46.88 -26.33
C ASN A 864 -32.33 -45.42 -26.62
N LEU A 865 -31.92 -45.06 -27.85
CA LEU A 865 -31.68 -43.66 -28.23
C LEU A 865 -32.71 -43.10 -29.24
N VAL A 866 -33.88 -43.73 -29.34
CA VAL A 866 -35.06 -43.07 -29.91
C VAL A 866 -35.73 -42.26 -28.80
N SER A 867 -35.13 -41.12 -28.46
CA SER A 867 -35.89 -40.01 -27.88
C SER A 867 -35.59 -38.76 -28.70
N LYS A 868 -36.68 -38.13 -29.12
CA LYS A 868 -36.79 -36.90 -29.92
C LYS A 868 -35.68 -35.90 -29.57
N PRO A 869 -35.11 -35.16 -30.53
CA PRO A 869 -34.22 -34.06 -30.20
C PRO A 869 -34.99 -33.09 -29.31
N LYS A 870 -34.57 -32.97 -28.05
CA LYS A 870 -34.86 -31.77 -27.27
C LYS A 870 -34.08 -30.65 -27.95
N ASN A 871 -34.79 -29.60 -28.34
CA ASN A 871 -34.24 -28.32 -28.77
C ASN A 871 -32.99 -28.00 -27.93
N ILE A 872 -31.83 -28.08 -28.55
CA ILE A 872 -30.68 -27.33 -28.08
C ILE A 872 -30.96 -25.92 -28.62
N GLU A 873 -31.55 -25.07 -27.79
CA GLU A 873 -31.47 -23.63 -28.01
C GLU A 873 -30.00 -23.27 -27.83
N PHE A 874 -29.29 -23.12 -28.95
CA PHE A 874 -28.01 -22.45 -28.96
C PHE A 874 -28.29 -21.00 -28.58
N GLY A 875 -27.65 -20.51 -27.52
CA GLY A 875 -27.80 -19.14 -27.06
C GLY A 875 -27.48 -18.15 -28.18
N SER A 876 -28.15 -17.01 -28.17
CA SER A 876 -28.20 -15.96 -29.21
C SER A 876 -26.86 -15.25 -29.53
N GLY A 877 -25.71 -15.86 -29.24
CA GLY A 877 -24.39 -15.31 -29.54
C GLY A 877 -23.69 -15.95 -30.75
N PHE A 878 -24.21 -17.05 -31.30
CA PHE A 878 -23.68 -17.71 -32.51
C PHE A 878 -24.45 -17.32 -33.79
N LEU A 879 -25.19 -16.20 -33.76
CA LEU A 879 -26.14 -15.80 -34.82
C LEU A 879 -25.66 -14.59 -35.63
N ASN A 880 -24.36 -14.23 -35.54
CA ASN A 880 -23.82 -13.02 -36.16
C ASN A 880 -22.64 -13.30 -37.11
N SER A 881 -22.52 -14.52 -37.65
CA SER A 881 -21.48 -14.91 -38.61
C SER A 881 -22.01 -15.09 -40.03
N ASP A 882 -23.01 -14.28 -40.41
CA ASP A 882 -23.60 -14.36 -41.76
C ASP A 882 -22.55 -13.92 -42.78
N ASP A 883 -21.97 -14.90 -43.48
CA ASP A 883 -20.88 -14.68 -44.43
C ASP A 883 -21.40 -14.44 -45.85
N VAL A 884 -20.65 -13.66 -46.62
CA VAL A 884 -20.88 -13.47 -48.06
C VAL A 884 -19.69 -14.03 -48.83
N GLN A 885 -19.90 -15.12 -49.57
CA GLN A 885 -18.87 -15.78 -50.35
C GLN A 885 -19.22 -15.74 -51.84
N ILE A 886 -18.26 -15.30 -52.63
CA ILE A 886 -18.36 -15.24 -54.08
C ILE A 886 -17.11 -15.94 -54.63
N GLY A 887 -17.29 -17.06 -55.34
CA GLY A 887 -16.20 -17.83 -55.95
C GLY A 887 -15.54 -17.02 -57.06
N GLY A 888 -16.05 -17.10 -58.28
CA GLY A 888 -15.53 -16.34 -59.39
C GLY A 888 -15.51 -17.14 -60.69
N ASN A 889 -14.40 -17.09 -61.43
CA ASN A 889 -14.22 -17.87 -62.66
C ASN A 889 -13.41 -19.14 -62.36
N GLY A 890 -14.03 -20.31 -62.35
CA GLY A 890 -13.35 -21.59 -62.19
C GLY A 890 -14.21 -22.60 -61.44
N ASN A 891 -13.60 -23.67 -60.92
CA ASN A 891 -14.34 -24.67 -60.13
C ASN A 891 -14.15 -24.38 -58.64
N ASP A 892 -15.08 -23.64 -58.05
CA ASP A 892 -14.89 -23.15 -56.69
C ASP A 892 -15.48 -24.08 -55.64
N THR A 893 -14.95 -24.00 -54.43
CA THR A 893 -15.51 -24.67 -53.26
C THR A 893 -15.80 -23.64 -52.18
N LEU A 894 -17.07 -23.35 -51.96
CA LEU A 894 -17.55 -22.40 -50.96
C LEU A 894 -18.20 -23.16 -49.81
N ASN A 895 -17.88 -22.74 -48.59
CA ASN A 895 -18.42 -23.32 -47.38
C ASN A 895 -18.78 -22.21 -46.39
N GLY A 896 -20.09 -21.98 -46.22
CA GLY A 896 -20.69 -20.98 -45.33
C GLY A 896 -20.29 -21.20 -43.89
N GLY A 897 -20.83 -22.25 -43.25
CA GLY A 897 -20.42 -22.62 -41.90
C GLY A 897 -21.55 -22.49 -40.89
N PHE A 898 -21.46 -21.64 -39.87
CA PHE A 898 -22.61 -21.21 -39.06
C PHE A 898 -23.03 -19.80 -39.46
N GLY A 899 -24.34 -19.53 -39.49
CA GLY A 899 -24.86 -18.21 -39.90
C GLY A 899 -25.95 -18.37 -40.94
N ASP A 900 -26.68 -17.29 -41.25
CA ASP A 900 -27.55 -17.25 -42.42
C ASP A 900 -26.70 -16.76 -43.63
N ASP A 901 -25.96 -17.67 -44.27
CA ASP A 901 -24.88 -17.31 -45.22
C ASP A 901 -25.38 -17.07 -46.67
N GLU A 902 -24.69 -16.23 -47.45
CA GLU A 902 -24.92 -16.04 -48.90
C GLU A 902 -23.75 -16.57 -49.74
N LEU A 903 -24.00 -17.64 -50.52
CA LEU A 903 -22.99 -18.31 -51.35
C LEU A 903 -23.32 -18.16 -52.83
N THR A 904 -22.39 -17.59 -53.60
CA THR A 904 -22.48 -17.44 -55.06
C THR A 904 -21.27 -18.08 -55.72
N GLY A 905 -21.46 -19.15 -56.49
CA GLY A 905 -20.35 -19.81 -57.20
C GLY A 905 -19.76 -18.95 -58.32
N VAL A 906 -20.60 -18.20 -59.03
CA VAL A 906 -20.22 -17.53 -60.28
C VAL A 906 -19.68 -16.11 -60.13
N GLY A 907 -18.64 -15.81 -60.91
CA GLY A 907 -18.07 -14.48 -61.12
C GLY A 907 -18.84 -13.60 -62.09
N ASN A 908 -18.37 -12.36 -62.25
CA ASN A 908 -18.96 -11.30 -63.07
C ASN A 908 -18.55 -11.35 -64.56
N GLN A 909 -17.87 -12.42 -65.00
CA GLN A 909 -17.44 -12.65 -66.38
C GLN A 909 -17.95 -14.00 -66.91
N PHE A 910 -17.90 -14.16 -68.24
CA PHE A 910 -18.45 -15.33 -68.94
C PHE A 910 -17.55 -16.57 -68.74
N GLY A 911 -17.68 -17.24 -67.60
CA GLY A 911 -17.09 -18.55 -67.32
C GLY A 911 -17.53 -19.63 -68.32
N MET A 912 -16.65 -20.58 -68.65
CA MET A 912 -16.96 -21.71 -69.55
C MET A 912 -16.55 -23.04 -68.90
N GLY A 913 -17.53 -23.82 -68.45
CA GLY A 913 -17.33 -25.21 -68.03
C GLY A 913 -17.03 -25.39 -66.53
N GLU A 914 -17.72 -24.63 -65.68
CA GLU A 914 -17.42 -24.46 -64.26
C GLU A 914 -18.25 -25.41 -63.38
N ILE A 915 -17.65 -25.84 -62.28
CA ILE A 915 -18.21 -26.81 -61.34
C ILE A 915 -17.98 -26.29 -59.93
N ASP A 916 -19.01 -25.65 -59.39
CA ASP A 916 -18.94 -25.06 -58.05
C ASP A 916 -19.56 -25.99 -57.02
N ASN A 917 -18.86 -26.19 -55.90
CA ASN A 917 -19.38 -26.90 -54.74
C ASN A 917 -19.76 -25.91 -53.66
N LEU A 918 -21.05 -25.85 -53.34
CA LEU A 918 -21.59 -24.97 -52.32
C LEU A 918 -22.05 -25.80 -51.11
N THR A 919 -21.56 -25.46 -49.92
CA THR A 919 -22.00 -26.03 -48.64
C THR A 919 -22.48 -24.90 -47.76
N GLY A 920 -23.76 -24.86 -47.39
CA GLY A 920 -24.31 -23.79 -46.55
C GLY A 920 -23.93 -23.98 -45.08
N GLY A 921 -24.13 -25.18 -44.54
CA GLY A 921 -23.83 -25.48 -43.15
C GLY A 921 -25.03 -25.30 -42.23
N PHE A 922 -24.91 -24.51 -41.17
CA PHE A 922 -25.91 -24.31 -40.12
C PHE A 922 -26.49 -22.90 -40.15
N GLY A 923 -27.69 -22.78 -40.71
CA GLY A 923 -28.53 -21.60 -40.57
C GLY A 923 -29.64 -21.63 -41.59
N ARG A 924 -30.03 -20.46 -42.09
CA ARG A 924 -30.91 -20.29 -43.25
C ARG A 924 -30.08 -19.71 -44.38
N ASP A 925 -29.49 -20.60 -45.15
CA ASP A 925 -28.48 -20.21 -46.14
C ASP A 925 -29.15 -19.83 -47.46
N THR A 926 -28.53 -18.92 -48.20
CA THR A 926 -28.97 -18.47 -49.52
C THR A 926 -27.93 -18.86 -50.57
N PHE A 927 -28.31 -19.77 -51.46
CA PHE A 927 -27.49 -20.18 -52.59
C PHE A 927 -27.91 -19.42 -53.84
N SER A 928 -27.06 -18.52 -54.32
CA SER A 928 -27.30 -17.71 -55.53
C SER A 928 -26.69 -18.41 -56.76
N LEU A 929 -27.53 -18.74 -57.73
CA LEU A 929 -27.14 -19.41 -58.97
C LEU A 929 -27.27 -18.43 -60.15
N GLY A 930 -26.15 -17.83 -60.57
CA GLY A 930 -26.11 -16.73 -61.56
C GLY A 930 -25.77 -15.37 -60.92
N ASP A 931 -25.35 -14.38 -61.73
CA ASP A 931 -24.96 -13.05 -61.22
C ASP A 931 -26.07 -11.98 -61.29
N LYS A 932 -25.80 -10.79 -60.74
CA LYS A 932 -26.72 -9.62 -60.72
C LYS A 932 -27.02 -8.98 -62.09
N ASN A 933 -26.31 -9.38 -63.14
CA ASN A 933 -26.45 -8.87 -64.50
C ASN A 933 -27.18 -9.86 -65.43
N ASN A 934 -27.80 -10.91 -64.89
CA ASN A 934 -28.34 -12.04 -65.65
C ASN A 934 -27.26 -12.72 -66.52
N VAL A 935 -26.00 -12.72 -66.08
CA VAL A 935 -24.98 -13.60 -66.65
C VAL A 935 -25.27 -15.00 -66.13
N PHE A 936 -25.78 -15.81 -67.05
CA PHE A 936 -25.96 -17.24 -66.86
C PHE A 936 -24.69 -17.96 -67.30
N TYR A 937 -24.42 -19.08 -66.66
CA TYR A 937 -23.73 -20.23 -67.25
C TYR A 937 -24.20 -20.44 -68.71
N GLN A 938 -23.57 -19.77 -69.69
CA GLN A 938 -23.94 -19.82 -71.10
C GLN A 938 -22.83 -20.48 -71.91
N GLY A 939 -22.93 -21.80 -72.08
CA GLY A 939 -22.04 -22.55 -72.96
C GLY A 939 -22.82 -23.49 -73.88
N LYS A 940 -22.68 -23.32 -75.19
CA LYS A 940 -23.09 -24.38 -76.14
C LYS A 940 -22.18 -25.60 -75.96
N GLY A 941 -22.53 -26.51 -75.06
CA GLY A 941 -22.07 -27.90 -75.06
C GLY A 941 -20.92 -28.28 -74.13
N ILE A 942 -20.68 -27.55 -73.03
CA ILE A 942 -19.74 -27.95 -71.96
C ILE A 942 -20.46 -27.76 -70.61
N PHE A 943 -20.37 -28.76 -69.71
CA PHE A 943 -21.14 -28.82 -68.45
C PHE A 943 -20.79 -27.68 -67.50
N ASP A 944 -21.81 -27.10 -66.89
CA ASP A 944 -21.71 -25.91 -66.07
C ASP A 944 -22.77 -26.02 -64.97
N TYR A 945 -22.34 -26.32 -63.74
CA TYR A 945 -23.26 -26.67 -62.67
C TYR A 945 -22.77 -26.30 -61.28
N ALA A 946 -23.70 -25.86 -60.43
CA ALA A 946 -23.49 -25.75 -59.00
C ALA A 946 -24.01 -27.00 -58.29
N LEU A 947 -23.18 -27.60 -57.44
CA LEU A 947 -23.52 -28.69 -56.53
C LEU A 947 -23.72 -28.14 -55.12
N ILE A 948 -24.96 -28.12 -54.66
CA ILE A 948 -25.31 -27.79 -53.29
C ILE A 948 -25.33 -29.08 -52.47
N THR A 949 -24.47 -29.15 -51.46
CA THR A 949 -24.09 -30.42 -50.82
C THR A 949 -24.91 -30.77 -49.58
N ASP A 950 -25.61 -29.81 -48.98
CA ASP A 950 -26.33 -30.01 -47.70
C ASP A 950 -27.67 -29.26 -47.55
N PHE A 951 -28.31 -28.90 -48.68
CA PHE A 951 -29.57 -28.13 -48.73
C PHE A 951 -30.71 -28.70 -47.87
N ARG A 952 -31.35 -27.83 -47.08
CA ARG A 952 -32.50 -28.11 -46.22
C ARG A 952 -33.67 -27.23 -46.63
N ALA A 953 -34.63 -27.81 -47.35
CA ALA A 953 -35.82 -27.11 -47.86
C ALA A 953 -36.70 -26.40 -46.81
N SER A 954 -36.53 -26.68 -45.51
CA SER A 954 -37.25 -26.00 -44.42
C SER A 954 -36.51 -24.79 -43.84
N GLN A 955 -35.26 -24.55 -44.25
CA GLN A 955 -34.40 -23.52 -43.70
C GLN A 955 -33.78 -22.66 -44.82
N ASP A 956 -33.30 -23.30 -45.89
CA ASP A 956 -32.44 -22.67 -46.88
C ASP A 956 -33.24 -22.19 -48.11
N THR A 957 -32.66 -21.21 -48.80
CA THR A 957 -33.24 -20.59 -50.01
C THR A 957 -32.27 -20.74 -51.17
N ILE A 958 -32.82 -21.05 -52.35
CA ILE A 958 -32.06 -20.99 -53.61
C ILE A 958 -32.60 -19.81 -54.40
N VAL A 959 -31.72 -18.90 -54.79
CA VAL A 959 -32.04 -17.74 -55.60
C VAL A 959 -31.50 -17.98 -57.01
N LEU A 960 -32.41 -18.17 -57.96
CA LEU A 960 -32.06 -18.23 -59.37
C LEU A 960 -32.02 -16.80 -59.91
N LYS A 961 -30.89 -16.36 -60.46
CA LYS A 961 -30.80 -15.03 -61.09
C LYS A 961 -31.28 -15.05 -62.57
N GLY A 962 -32.27 -15.89 -62.86
CA GLY A 962 -32.87 -16.18 -64.19
C GLY A 962 -34.21 -16.91 -64.12
N GLU A 963 -34.73 -17.37 -65.26
CA GLU A 963 -35.99 -18.13 -65.27
C GLU A 963 -35.73 -19.58 -64.85
N ALA A 964 -36.66 -20.20 -64.11
CA ALA A 964 -36.55 -21.59 -63.69
C ALA A 964 -36.38 -22.57 -64.88
N SER A 965 -36.83 -22.17 -66.08
CA SER A 965 -36.63 -22.94 -67.30
C SER A 965 -35.18 -23.06 -67.70
N ASP A 966 -34.29 -22.21 -67.20
CA ASP A 966 -32.88 -22.10 -67.58
C ASP A 966 -31.98 -23.14 -66.89
N TYR A 967 -32.52 -23.90 -65.95
CA TYR A 967 -31.78 -24.89 -65.17
C TYR A 967 -32.46 -26.27 -65.20
N VAL A 968 -31.65 -27.33 -65.06
CA VAL A 968 -32.12 -28.67 -64.71
C VAL A 968 -31.69 -28.97 -63.28
N LEU A 969 -32.69 -29.21 -62.42
CA LEU A 969 -32.49 -29.66 -61.05
C LEU A 969 -32.43 -31.19 -61.00
N GLY A 970 -31.37 -31.73 -60.43
CA GLY A 970 -31.27 -33.15 -60.11
C GLY A 970 -30.80 -33.39 -58.66
N ALA A 971 -31.02 -34.61 -58.18
CA ALA A 971 -30.60 -35.03 -56.84
C ALA A 971 -29.50 -36.09 -56.95
N ILE A 972 -28.51 -36.01 -56.07
CA ILE A 972 -27.45 -37.02 -55.92
C ILE A 972 -27.63 -37.69 -54.56
N ASP A 973 -27.87 -39.01 -54.58
CA ASP A 973 -27.87 -39.85 -53.37
C ASP A 973 -26.50 -40.50 -53.23
N ASN A 974 -25.56 -39.81 -52.58
CA ASN A 974 -24.20 -40.32 -52.43
C ASN A 974 -24.06 -41.11 -51.11
N SER A 975 -24.07 -42.43 -51.21
CA SER A 975 -24.00 -43.35 -50.05
C SER A 975 -22.67 -43.26 -49.25
N GLU A 976 -21.65 -42.55 -49.75
CA GLU A 976 -20.38 -42.32 -49.05
C GLU A 976 -20.32 -41.00 -48.26
N LEU A 977 -21.30 -40.10 -48.40
CA LEU A 977 -21.39 -38.91 -47.56
C LEU A 977 -22.32 -39.15 -46.35
N PRO A 978 -21.98 -38.67 -45.14
CA PRO A 978 -22.75 -38.97 -43.95
C PRO A 978 -24.05 -38.11 -43.91
N ARG A 979 -25.08 -38.56 -44.65
CA ARG A 979 -26.49 -38.06 -44.70
C ARG A 979 -26.83 -36.80 -45.53
N GLY A 980 -26.24 -36.57 -46.70
CA GLY A 980 -26.65 -35.46 -47.59
C GLY A 980 -27.25 -35.94 -48.90
N THR A 981 -28.54 -35.67 -49.15
CA THR A 981 -29.06 -35.53 -50.51
C THR A 981 -28.44 -34.25 -51.07
N GLY A 982 -27.59 -34.34 -52.08
CA GLY A 982 -27.07 -33.16 -52.79
C GLY A 982 -28.05 -32.73 -53.89
N LEU A 983 -28.17 -31.44 -54.13
CA LEU A 983 -28.89 -30.89 -55.29
C LEU A 983 -27.86 -30.33 -56.27
N TYR A 984 -27.99 -30.68 -57.54
CA TYR A 984 -27.23 -30.00 -58.59
C TYR A 984 -28.18 -29.23 -59.48
N PHE A 985 -27.72 -28.07 -59.95
CA PHE A 985 -28.39 -27.27 -60.97
C PHE A 985 -27.51 -27.17 -62.19
N ASP A 986 -27.90 -27.86 -63.27
CA ASP A 986 -27.21 -27.84 -64.57
C ASP A 986 -27.89 -26.82 -65.49
N ALA A 987 -27.22 -25.72 -65.77
CA ALA A 987 -27.74 -24.67 -66.65
C ALA A 987 -27.78 -25.08 -68.14
N ASN A 988 -27.02 -26.12 -68.53
CA ASN A 988 -27.00 -26.61 -69.90
C ASN A 988 -28.15 -27.57 -70.21
N LYS A 989 -28.93 -27.94 -69.20
CA LYS A 989 -30.09 -28.84 -69.30
C LYS A 989 -29.75 -30.18 -69.94
N SER A 990 -28.48 -30.59 -69.83
CA SER A 990 -27.95 -31.76 -70.50
C SER A 990 -28.34 -33.05 -69.79
N GLY A 991 -28.49 -32.98 -68.45
CA GLY A 991 -28.87 -34.13 -67.62
C GLY A 991 -27.84 -35.27 -67.58
N ASP A 992 -26.71 -35.13 -68.27
CA ASP A 992 -25.66 -36.15 -68.40
C ASP A 992 -24.59 -35.95 -67.31
N PHE A 993 -24.90 -36.32 -66.07
CA PHE A 993 -23.89 -36.38 -65.01
C PHE A 993 -23.02 -37.63 -65.23
N THR A 994 -21.81 -37.47 -65.79
CA THR A 994 -20.82 -38.55 -65.89
C THR A 994 -19.77 -38.42 -64.79
N VAL A 995 -20.19 -38.43 -63.53
CA VAL A 995 -19.33 -38.88 -62.44
C VAL A 995 -19.72 -40.31 -62.15
N GLY A 996 -18.83 -41.24 -62.49
CA GLY A 996 -19.13 -42.66 -62.64
C GLY A 996 -19.79 -43.28 -61.41
N VAL A 997 -21.08 -43.56 -61.53
CA VAL A 997 -21.79 -44.59 -60.75
C VAL A 997 -22.88 -45.16 -61.67
N ASP A 998 -22.83 -46.47 -61.92
CA ASP A 998 -23.95 -47.18 -62.56
C ASP A 998 -25.23 -46.98 -61.71
N ASP A 999 -26.35 -46.76 -62.40
CA ASP A 999 -27.71 -46.49 -61.91
C ASP A 999 -28.10 -45.01 -61.64
N LEU A 1000 -28.43 -44.27 -62.71
CA LEU A 1000 -29.36 -43.13 -62.63
C LEU A 1000 -30.51 -43.29 -63.65
N ILE A 1001 -31.39 -44.26 -63.41
CA ILE A 1001 -32.76 -44.26 -63.92
C ILE A 1001 -33.67 -43.81 -62.77
N ALA A 1002 -34.11 -42.56 -62.79
CA ALA A 1002 -35.48 -42.18 -62.44
C ALA A 1002 -35.62 -40.65 -62.44
N VAL A 1003 -36.31 -40.17 -63.47
CA VAL A 1003 -37.19 -39.01 -63.38
C VAL A 1003 -37.98 -39.11 -62.07
N VAL A 1004 -37.80 -38.18 -61.13
CA VAL A 1004 -38.76 -38.01 -60.03
C VAL A 1004 -40.01 -37.35 -60.59
N THR A 1005 -40.79 -38.13 -61.34
CA THR A 1005 -42.24 -37.99 -61.27
C THR A 1005 -42.65 -38.86 -60.09
N GLN A 1006 -43.32 -38.26 -59.12
CA GLN A 1006 -44.11 -38.94 -58.07
C GLN A 1006 -43.40 -39.29 -56.73
N LYS A 1007 -42.96 -38.25 -56.00
CA LYS A 1007 -43.28 -38.12 -54.56
C LYS A 1007 -43.11 -36.68 -54.03
N ILE A 1008 -43.85 -35.74 -54.62
CA ILE A 1008 -44.24 -34.49 -53.97
C ILE A 1008 -45.76 -34.48 -53.93
N SER A 1009 -46.34 -35.28 -53.04
CA SER A 1009 -47.75 -35.21 -52.67
C SER A 1009 -47.82 -34.63 -51.27
N ASN A 1010 -47.75 -33.29 -51.20
CA ASN A 1010 -48.38 -32.39 -50.22
C ASN A 1010 -47.81 -30.96 -50.41
N PHE A 1011 -48.01 -30.40 -51.60
CA PHE A 1011 -47.99 -28.94 -51.80
C PHE A 1011 -49.43 -28.50 -52.11
N GLU A 1012 -50.24 -28.42 -51.05
CA GLU A 1012 -51.36 -27.49 -51.03
C GLU A 1012 -50.96 -26.30 -50.15
N GLN A 1013 -51.04 -25.12 -50.76
CA GLN A 1013 -51.04 -23.78 -50.17
C GLN A 1013 -49.74 -23.27 -49.53
N GLY A 1014 -49.07 -22.34 -50.24
CA GLY A 1014 -48.15 -21.40 -49.61
C GLY A 1014 -46.87 -21.13 -50.38
N PHE A 1015 -46.93 -20.79 -51.66
CA PHE A 1015 -45.85 -20.03 -52.31
C PHE A 1015 -46.30 -18.57 -52.45
N SER A 1016 -45.55 -17.65 -51.86
CA SER A 1016 -45.39 -16.30 -52.42
C SER A 1016 -44.01 -16.24 -53.04
N PHE A 1017 -43.96 -15.91 -54.33
CA PHE A 1017 -42.77 -15.31 -54.93
C PHE A 1017 -42.57 -13.95 -54.24
N VAL A 1018 -41.33 -13.65 -53.87
CA VAL A 1018 -40.82 -12.28 -53.79
C VAL A 1018 -39.85 -12.13 -54.94
#